data_AF-A0A523ISJ1-F1
#
_entry.id   AF-A0A523ISJ1-F1
#
_cell.length_a   1.000
_cell.length_b   1.000
_cell.length_c   1.000
_cell.angle_alpha   90.00
_cell.angle_beta   90.00
_cell.angle_gamma   90.00
#
_symmetry.space_group_name_H-M   'P 1'
#
loop_
_entity.id
_entity.type
_entity.pdbx_description
1 polymer ?
#
loop_
_entity_poly.entity_id
_entity_poly.type
_entity_poly.pdbx_seq_one_letter_code
_entity_poly.pdbx_strand_id
1 'polypeptide(L)'
;MEIDMKFRIGKIVLLVLIIAAASFSPKKANAEVKEYNLEIDYKTVNYTGKEKRAMSVNNSIPGPTLYFKEGDIARINVKNNMDMNTSVHWHGVLVPNRADGVSYLTTPPIKPGMTYTYEFPIKQHGTYWYHSHTGLQEQLGVYGSIVIEPLEQRVDIQEPDIDHVIVLSDWTDQNPNEVLRDLKRGSEYQSYRKGSMQTLLGVIKNKAIIENLKRSLRRMPPMDISDVAYDSFLINGEPMSTLKVEPGKTVRLRIINAGSSTYFYLNYAGGDIQIISADGIDVEPIDVDRLLIAIAETYDVLLNVPEEGAYEFRATAQDGSGHASLFIGEGEQVLAQDIPKPNLYKMDHSHHMNKDPGMEMDRSDSDRKTHDMKGMTHGNMGNDSMEMSMSETMKMVENPRPLPPYNKLRSLESTELPPENKTREVVLNLTGDMERYIWTINGKTLSEDDKILIRKGENVRFVLVNKTMMHHPMHLHGHFFRVLNDQGEYSPLKHTVDVPPLGSAVIEFEANEEKDWFFHCHVLYHMLSGMSRIVSYEGSVIDPDIKEIRPKLYRDPLYYWADVTILSQMTDGIAVISNTRNIISARWEAGWEDEEYEIELTYNRYINRFITVFGGADITNEEQKTRGIFGIRYLLPLLIDSTVWIDTDADLRIILDKEIRLTSRLSTFGELQYDTESKWEWKAGGAILINKWLSLVGQYYSEFGGGGGIQIRL
;
A
#
# COMPACT_ATOMS: atom_id res chain seq x y z
N MET A 1 10.44 -82.68 22.43
CA MET A 1 9.83 -82.05 21.24
C MET A 1 9.21 -80.68 21.54
N GLU A 2 8.73 -80.40 22.75
CA GLU A 2 8.17 -79.08 23.12
C GLU A 2 9.18 -77.95 23.37
N ILE A 3 10.42 -78.26 23.80
CA ILE A 3 11.41 -77.24 24.14
C ILE A 3 12.00 -76.56 22.89
N ASP A 4 12.08 -77.29 21.78
CA ASP A 4 12.64 -76.81 20.51
C ASP A 4 11.67 -75.89 19.74
N MET A 5 10.36 -76.08 19.95
CA MET A 5 9.31 -75.27 19.33
C MET A 5 9.20 -73.88 19.98
N LYS A 6 9.36 -73.80 21.31
CA LYS A 6 9.39 -72.50 22.03
C LYS A 6 10.61 -71.65 21.66
N PHE A 7 11.76 -72.28 21.39
CA PHE A 7 12.97 -71.58 20.98
C PHE A 7 12.89 -71.01 19.55
N ARG A 8 12.22 -71.73 18.63
CA ARG A 8 11.95 -71.25 17.26
C ARG A 8 10.94 -70.11 17.22
N ILE A 9 9.87 -70.18 18.01
CA ILE A 9 8.85 -69.11 18.08
C ILE A 9 9.47 -67.83 18.69
N GLY A 10 10.30 -67.94 19.73
CA GLY A 10 11.01 -66.80 20.32
C GLY A 10 11.96 -66.10 19.34
N LYS A 11 12.67 -66.86 18.49
CA LYS A 11 13.52 -66.28 17.44
C LYS A 11 12.73 -65.60 16.32
N ILE A 12 11.57 -66.14 15.95
CA ILE A 12 10.70 -65.52 14.92
C ILE A 12 10.07 -64.23 15.46
N VAL A 13 9.59 -64.22 16.71
CA VAL A 13 9.05 -63.00 17.33
C VAL A 13 10.13 -61.93 17.51
N LEU A 14 11.35 -62.31 17.89
CA LEU A 14 12.47 -61.37 17.99
C LEU A 14 12.90 -60.84 16.61
N LEU A 15 12.89 -61.67 15.56
CA LEU A 15 13.19 -61.24 14.19
C LEU A 15 12.11 -60.32 13.63
N VAL A 16 10.83 -60.59 13.91
CA VAL A 16 9.70 -59.73 13.51
C VAL A 16 9.72 -58.41 14.28
N LEU A 17 10.10 -58.40 15.56
CA LEU A 17 10.29 -57.16 16.34
C LEU A 17 11.50 -56.35 15.87
N ILE A 18 12.60 -57.00 15.46
CA ILE A 18 13.77 -56.31 14.90
C ILE A 18 13.47 -55.77 13.48
N ILE A 19 12.67 -56.48 12.67
CA ILE A 19 12.24 -56.00 11.36
C ILE A 19 11.18 -54.87 11.51
N ALA A 20 10.25 -54.97 12.46
CA ALA A 20 9.29 -53.91 12.76
C ALA A 20 9.98 -52.66 13.36
N ALA A 21 11.04 -52.83 14.16
CA ALA A 21 11.87 -51.73 14.65
C ALA A 21 12.80 -51.15 13.57
N ALA A 22 13.20 -51.95 12.57
CA ALA A 22 13.97 -51.49 11.41
C ALA A 22 13.10 -50.80 10.34
N SER A 23 11.80 -51.08 10.30
CA SER A 23 10.82 -50.40 9.43
C SER A 23 10.24 -49.11 10.02
N PHE A 24 10.54 -48.81 11.29
CA PHE A 24 10.31 -47.51 11.93
C PHE A 24 11.65 -46.87 12.32
N SER A 25 12.52 -46.63 11.34
CA SER A 25 13.40 -45.47 11.47
C SER A 25 12.53 -44.25 11.20
N PRO A 26 12.24 -43.37 12.18
CA PRO A 26 11.80 -42.03 11.81
C PRO A 26 12.91 -41.50 10.90
N LYS A 27 12.57 -41.13 9.66
CA LYS A 27 13.45 -40.27 8.87
C LYS A 27 13.59 -39.00 9.70
N LYS A 28 14.60 -38.95 10.57
CA LYS A 28 15.09 -37.69 11.12
C LYS A 28 15.56 -36.94 9.88
N ALA A 29 14.73 -36.03 9.37
CA ALA A 29 15.21 -34.99 8.49
C ALA A 29 16.30 -34.28 9.29
N ASN A 30 17.57 -34.52 8.93
CA ASN A 30 18.65 -33.73 9.49
C ASN A 30 18.46 -32.32 8.94
N ALA A 31 18.25 -31.35 9.83
CA ALA A 31 18.31 -29.93 9.51
C ALA A 31 19.57 -29.66 8.67
N GLU A 32 19.40 -29.28 7.40
CA GLU A 32 20.51 -28.95 6.51
C GLU A 32 20.79 -27.45 6.62
N VAL A 33 22.06 -27.04 6.60
CA VAL A 33 22.38 -25.63 6.40
C VAL A 33 22.26 -25.32 4.91
N LYS A 34 21.21 -24.60 4.52
CA LYS A 34 21.01 -24.11 3.15
C LYS A 34 21.65 -22.74 3.01
N GLU A 35 22.73 -22.70 2.22
CA GLU A 35 23.50 -21.48 2.01
C GLU A 35 23.20 -20.82 0.67
N TYR A 36 22.92 -19.51 0.70
CA TYR A 36 22.70 -18.66 -0.47
C TYR A 36 23.64 -17.45 -0.46
N ASN A 37 24.13 -17.06 -1.63
CA ASN A 37 24.88 -15.83 -1.83
C ASN A 37 24.08 -14.91 -2.74
N LEU A 38 23.68 -13.74 -2.20
CA LEU A 38 22.92 -12.73 -2.90
C LEU A 38 23.79 -11.48 -3.09
N GLU A 39 24.05 -11.13 -4.34
CA GLU A 39 24.72 -9.89 -4.71
C GLU A 39 23.69 -8.88 -5.21
N ILE A 40 23.64 -7.73 -4.55
CA ILE A 40 22.77 -6.61 -4.94
C ILE A 40 23.59 -5.62 -5.76
N ASP A 41 23.20 -5.43 -7.02
CA ASP A 41 23.91 -4.63 -8.01
C ASP A 41 22.96 -3.77 -8.87
N TYR A 42 23.51 -2.80 -9.58
CA TYR A 42 22.77 -2.04 -10.58
C TYR A 42 22.64 -2.84 -11.89
N LYS A 43 21.49 -2.72 -12.55
CA LYS A 43 21.25 -3.33 -13.86
C LYS A 43 20.53 -2.35 -14.78
N THR A 44 20.80 -2.41 -16.08
CA THR A 44 19.98 -1.70 -17.08
C THR A 44 18.82 -2.60 -17.51
N VAL A 45 17.60 -2.07 -17.47
CA VAL A 45 16.36 -2.73 -17.92
C VAL A 45 15.66 -1.90 -18.98
N ASN A 46 14.75 -2.53 -19.72
CA ASN A 46 13.99 -1.88 -20.79
C ASN A 46 12.56 -2.44 -20.90
N TYR A 47 11.75 -2.23 -19.86
CA TYR A 47 10.36 -2.71 -19.83
C TYR A 47 9.38 -1.86 -20.65
N THR A 48 9.78 -0.64 -21.02
CA THR A 48 8.90 0.40 -21.60
C THR A 48 9.37 0.87 -22.98
N GLY A 49 10.42 0.25 -23.53
CA GLY A 49 11.12 0.74 -24.72
C GLY A 49 12.20 1.79 -24.42
N LYS A 50 12.43 2.15 -23.15
CA LYS A 50 13.52 3.03 -22.71
C LYS A 50 14.46 2.31 -21.75
N GLU A 51 15.76 2.46 -21.97
CA GLU A 51 16.78 1.98 -21.04
C GLU A 51 16.73 2.76 -19.72
N LYS A 52 16.62 2.03 -18.61
CA LYS A 52 16.55 2.56 -17.25
C LYS A 52 17.46 1.79 -16.32
N ARG A 53 18.04 2.50 -15.35
CA ARG A 53 18.81 1.88 -14.27
C ARG A 53 17.85 1.33 -13.21
N ALA A 54 17.91 0.03 -13.01
CA ALA A 54 17.26 -0.74 -11.96
C ALA A 54 18.29 -1.24 -10.93
N MET A 55 17.81 -1.92 -9.91
CA MET A 55 18.59 -2.70 -8.96
C MET A 55 18.20 -4.17 -9.09
N SER A 56 19.16 -5.08 -8.98
CA SER A 56 18.94 -6.50 -9.19
C SER A 56 19.58 -7.33 -8.08
N VAL A 57 19.03 -8.52 -7.85
CA VAL A 57 19.62 -9.52 -6.95
C VAL A 57 20.12 -10.65 -7.82
N ASN A 58 21.44 -10.93 -7.77
CA ASN A 58 22.12 -11.87 -8.66
C ASN A 58 21.85 -11.60 -10.16
N ASN A 59 21.90 -10.32 -10.57
CA ASN A 59 21.65 -9.87 -11.94
C ASN A 59 20.25 -10.23 -12.48
N SER A 60 19.28 -10.48 -11.60
CA SER A 60 17.89 -10.78 -11.96
C SER A 60 16.89 -9.86 -11.24
N ILE A 61 15.75 -9.62 -11.89
CA ILE A 61 14.58 -8.92 -11.34
C ILE A 61 13.34 -9.68 -11.85
N PRO A 62 12.58 -10.38 -11.01
CA PRO A 62 12.84 -10.62 -9.58
C PRO A 62 14.17 -11.33 -9.33
N GLY A 63 14.69 -11.21 -8.11
CA GLY A 63 15.81 -12.00 -7.62
C GLY A 63 15.52 -13.51 -7.61
N PRO A 64 16.55 -14.37 -7.43
CA PRO A 64 16.38 -15.82 -7.41
C PRO A 64 15.41 -16.26 -6.31
N THR A 65 14.65 -17.32 -6.59
CA THR A 65 13.83 -18.00 -5.57
C THR A 65 14.73 -18.78 -4.61
N LEU A 66 14.56 -18.56 -3.32
CA LEU A 66 15.23 -19.32 -2.27
C LEU A 66 14.34 -20.50 -1.87
N TYR A 67 14.88 -21.70 -1.95
CA TYR A 67 14.17 -22.93 -1.62
C TYR A 67 14.72 -23.50 -0.31
N PHE A 68 13.82 -23.73 0.64
CA PHE A 68 14.14 -24.35 1.93
C PHE A 68 13.18 -25.49 2.20
N LYS A 69 13.56 -26.35 3.15
CA LYS A 69 12.65 -27.27 3.82
C LYS A 69 12.42 -26.81 5.25
N GLU A 70 11.23 -27.05 5.76
CA GLU A 70 10.94 -26.83 7.17
C GLU A 70 11.93 -27.61 8.04
N GLY A 71 12.57 -26.93 9.00
CA GLY A 71 13.64 -27.46 9.82
C GLY A 71 15.07 -27.17 9.31
N ASP A 72 15.26 -26.67 8.09
CA ASP A 72 16.58 -26.22 7.62
C ASP A 72 17.12 -25.03 8.43
N ILE A 73 18.43 -24.79 8.36
CA ILE A 73 19.05 -23.54 8.79
C ILE A 73 19.37 -22.71 7.55
N ALA A 74 18.74 -21.56 7.40
CA ALA A 74 19.08 -20.62 6.35
C ALA A 74 20.36 -19.88 6.70
N ARG A 75 21.34 -19.87 5.78
CA ARG A 75 22.52 -19.00 5.82
C ARG A 75 22.56 -18.18 4.55
N ILE A 76 22.31 -16.88 4.63
CA ILE A 76 22.19 -16.02 3.45
C ILE A 76 23.21 -14.89 3.53
N ASN A 77 24.21 -14.94 2.67
CA ASN A 77 25.24 -13.92 2.56
C ASN A 77 24.76 -12.85 1.56
N VAL A 78 24.45 -11.65 2.04
CA VAL A 78 24.01 -10.53 1.19
C VAL A 78 25.15 -9.55 1.02
N LYS A 79 25.65 -9.42 -0.21
CA LYS A 79 26.71 -8.49 -0.60
C LYS A 79 26.13 -7.29 -1.32
N ASN A 80 26.53 -6.10 -0.88
CA ASN A 80 26.12 -4.85 -1.49
C ASN A 80 27.21 -4.32 -2.44
N ASN A 81 27.01 -4.46 -3.75
CA ASN A 81 27.92 -3.91 -4.76
C ASN A 81 27.54 -2.47 -5.19
N MET A 82 26.43 -1.92 -4.67
CA MET A 82 25.98 -0.57 -4.99
C MET A 82 26.77 0.51 -4.21
N ASP A 83 26.55 1.77 -4.58
CA ASP A 83 27.14 2.96 -3.95
C ASP A 83 26.29 3.53 -2.79
N MET A 84 25.22 2.84 -2.39
CA MET A 84 24.34 3.22 -1.28
C MET A 84 24.10 2.05 -0.33
N ASN A 85 23.70 2.35 0.91
CA ASN A 85 23.32 1.33 1.89
C ASN A 85 22.14 0.48 1.40
N THR A 86 22.07 -0.78 1.82
CA THR A 86 20.92 -1.66 1.58
C THR A 86 20.64 -2.53 2.81
N SER A 87 19.52 -3.23 2.82
CA SER A 87 19.19 -4.29 3.78
C SER A 87 18.18 -5.23 3.12
N VAL A 88 17.94 -6.41 3.70
CA VAL A 88 17.00 -7.39 3.15
C VAL A 88 16.13 -7.91 4.28
N HIS A 89 14.81 -7.75 4.14
CA HIS A 89 13.80 -8.33 5.02
C HIS A 89 13.26 -9.63 4.40
N TRP A 90 12.93 -10.60 5.24
CA TRP A 90 12.38 -11.91 4.89
C TRP A 90 10.88 -11.92 5.20
N HIS A 91 10.10 -11.32 4.30
CA HIS A 91 8.70 -11.01 4.51
C HIS A 91 7.86 -12.26 4.83
N GLY A 92 7.21 -12.23 5.99
CA GLY A 92 6.38 -13.33 6.49
C GLY A 92 7.15 -14.49 7.12
N VAL A 93 8.49 -14.51 7.06
CA VAL A 93 9.32 -15.54 7.68
C VAL A 93 9.60 -15.18 9.15
N LEU A 94 9.31 -16.10 10.07
CA LEU A 94 9.59 -15.99 11.49
C LEU A 94 11.09 -16.17 11.74
N VAL A 95 11.79 -15.05 11.82
CA VAL A 95 13.23 -14.99 12.07
C VAL A 95 13.52 -14.46 13.47
N PRO A 96 14.69 -14.74 14.07
CA PRO A 96 15.14 -13.98 15.23
C PRO A 96 15.18 -12.49 14.89
N ASN A 97 14.77 -11.63 15.84
CA ASN A 97 14.67 -10.18 15.63
C ASN A 97 15.90 -9.57 14.93
N ARG A 98 17.12 -9.99 15.29
CA ARG A 98 18.36 -9.47 14.70
C ARG A 98 18.53 -9.77 13.20
N ALA A 99 17.88 -10.80 12.70
CA ALA A 99 17.90 -11.22 11.30
C ALA A 99 16.73 -10.66 10.47
N ASP A 100 15.85 -9.87 11.09
CA ASP A 100 14.65 -9.30 10.47
C ASP A 100 14.96 -8.33 9.31
N GLY A 101 16.11 -7.64 9.34
CA GLY A 101 16.57 -6.88 8.17
C GLY A 101 16.03 -5.46 8.05
N VAL A 102 15.29 -4.96 9.04
CA VAL A 102 14.83 -3.56 9.06
C VAL A 102 15.97 -2.65 9.49
N SER A 103 16.48 -1.87 8.53
CA SER A 103 17.59 -0.95 8.77
C SER A 103 17.32 0.00 9.93
N TYR A 104 18.31 0.17 10.81
CA TYR A 104 18.26 1.04 11.99
C TYR A 104 17.28 0.60 13.09
N LEU A 105 16.43 -0.41 12.87
CA LEU A 105 15.51 -0.97 13.88
C LEU A 105 16.06 -2.26 14.46
N THR A 106 16.29 -3.26 13.61
CA THR A 106 16.66 -4.62 13.99
C THR A 106 18.05 -5.00 13.50
N THR A 107 18.40 -4.57 12.29
CA THR A 107 19.65 -4.91 11.61
C THR A 107 20.38 -3.65 11.14
N PRO A 108 21.73 -3.58 11.21
CA PRO A 108 22.48 -2.47 10.65
C PRO A 108 22.41 -2.52 9.12
N PRO A 109 22.39 -1.36 8.44
CA PRO A 109 22.43 -1.35 6.99
C PRO A 109 23.74 -1.96 6.47
N ILE A 110 23.64 -2.73 5.40
CA ILE A 110 24.76 -3.27 4.64
C ILE A 110 25.35 -2.12 3.82
N LYS A 111 26.54 -1.65 4.22
CA LYS A 111 27.22 -0.54 3.55
C LYS A 111 27.75 -0.94 2.17
N PRO A 112 28.02 0.03 1.27
CA PRO A 112 28.69 -0.22 -0.01
C PRO A 112 29.95 -1.08 0.14
N GLY A 113 30.06 -2.11 -0.70
CA GLY A 113 31.18 -3.06 -0.75
C GLY A 113 31.22 -4.07 0.41
N MET A 114 30.26 -4.05 1.33
CA MET A 114 30.22 -4.95 2.48
C MET A 114 29.27 -6.13 2.24
N THR A 115 29.50 -7.21 2.99
CA THR A 115 28.62 -8.38 3.07
C THR A 115 28.06 -8.51 4.49
N TYR A 116 26.80 -8.86 4.61
CA TYR A 116 26.17 -9.26 5.87
C TYR A 116 25.57 -10.65 5.74
N THR A 117 25.80 -11.51 6.73
CA THR A 117 25.27 -12.87 6.76
C THR A 117 24.08 -12.93 7.71
N TYR A 118 22.92 -13.32 7.17
CA TYR A 118 21.74 -13.68 7.95
C TYR A 118 21.79 -15.18 8.20
N GLU A 119 21.64 -15.61 9.44
CA GLU A 119 21.57 -17.03 9.79
C GLU A 119 20.42 -17.26 10.77
N PHE A 120 19.48 -18.13 10.42
CA PHE A 120 18.31 -18.43 11.25
C PHE A 120 17.67 -19.77 10.88
N PRO A 121 17.00 -20.43 11.85
CA PRO A 121 16.26 -21.66 11.58
C PRO A 121 14.97 -21.36 10.80
N ILE A 122 14.63 -22.25 9.88
CA ILE A 122 13.34 -22.28 9.19
C ILE A 122 12.36 -23.10 10.03
N LYS A 123 11.32 -22.44 10.55
CA LYS A 123 10.35 -23.04 11.49
C LYS A 123 8.91 -23.11 10.97
N GLN A 124 8.73 -22.79 9.70
CA GLN A 124 7.44 -22.74 9.03
C GLN A 124 7.62 -23.24 7.60
N HIS A 125 6.53 -23.33 6.85
CA HIS A 125 6.55 -23.63 5.44
C HIS A 125 5.57 -22.72 4.67
N GLY A 126 5.56 -22.77 3.34
CA GLY A 126 4.68 -21.97 2.49
C GLY A 126 5.42 -21.02 1.52
N THR A 127 4.67 -20.08 0.94
CA THR A 127 5.17 -19.08 -0.01
C THR A 127 5.40 -17.74 0.67
N TYR A 128 6.65 -17.28 0.61
CA TYR A 128 7.11 -16.01 1.18
C TYR A 128 7.97 -15.26 0.16
N TRP A 129 8.54 -14.14 0.56
CA TRP A 129 9.39 -13.34 -0.31
C TRP A 129 10.40 -12.54 0.51
N TYR A 130 11.41 -11.99 -0.15
CA TYR A 130 12.38 -11.08 0.45
C TYR A 130 12.43 -9.80 -0.36
N HIS A 131 12.72 -8.69 0.31
CA HIS A 131 12.83 -7.38 -0.34
C HIS A 131 13.69 -6.42 0.47
N SER A 132 14.10 -5.33 -0.17
CA SER A 132 14.86 -4.30 0.54
C SER A 132 14.00 -3.50 1.50
N HIS A 133 14.45 -3.40 2.75
CA HIS A 133 13.88 -2.51 3.76
C HIS A 133 14.70 -1.22 3.89
N THR A 134 15.14 -0.67 2.76
CA THR A 134 15.95 0.56 2.70
C THR A 134 15.49 1.48 1.57
N GLY A 135 14.93 2.63 1.95
CA GLY A 135 14.51 3.65 1.00
C GLY A 135 13.51 3.11 -0.03
N LEU A 136 13.71 3.48 -1.30
CA LEU A 136 12.84 3.09 -2.42
C LEU A 136 13.45 1.96 -3.27
N GLN A 137 14.32 1.13 -2.69
CA GLN A 137 15.06 0.10 -3.43
C GLN A 137 14.16 -1.05 -3.93
N GLU A 138 13.08 -1.36 -3.19
CA GLU A 138 12.08 -2.34 -3.60
C GLU A 138 11.49 -2.01 -4.98
N GLN A 139 11.02 -0.77 -5.19
CA GLN A 139 10.51 -0.28 -6.48
C GLN A 139 11.51 -0.45 -7.63
N LEU A 140 12.81 -0.42 -7.33
CA LEU A 140 13.86 -0.52 -8.34
C LEU A 140 14.25 -1.97 -8.67
N GLY A 141 13.75 -2.97 -7.93
CA GLY A 141 13.97 -4.38 -8.25
C GLY A 141 14.65 -5.22 -7.16
N VAL A 142 14.89 -4.67 -5.96
CA VAL A 142 15.47 -5.45 -4.85
C VAL A 142 14.38 -6.25 -4.13
N TYR A 143 13.91 -7.32 -4.76
CA TYR A 143 12.97 -8.30 -4.21
C TYR A 143 13.11 -9.66 -4.89
N GLY A 144 12.65 -10.73 -4.25
CA GLY A 144 12.60 -12.08 -4.82
C GLY A 144 11.82 -13.05 -3.94
N SER A 145 11.66 -14.30 -4.38
CA SER A 145 10.73 -15.25 -3.74
C SER A 145 11.41 -16.19 -2.75
N ILE A 146 10.63 -16.72 -1.82
CA ILE A 146 11.04 -17.80 -0.91
C ILE A 146 9.95 -18.87 -0.97
N VAL A 147 10.36 -20.12 -1.20
CA VAL A 147 9.48 -21.28 -1.12
C VAL A 147 10.02 -22.21 -0.06
N ILE A 148 9.18 -22.55 0.90
CA ILE A 148 9.56 -23.44 1.99
C ILE A 148 8.66 -24.67 1.94
N GLU A 149 9.24 -25.83 1.66
CA GLU A 149 8.53 -27.10 1.61
C GLU A 149 8.22 -27.60 3.05
N PRO A 150 7.01 -28.13 3.30
CA PRO A 150 6.66 -28.68 4.60
C PRO A 150 7.47 -29.94 4.91
N LEU A 151 7.69 -30.21 6.20
CA LEU A 151 8.40 -31.42 6.63
C LEU A 151 7.59 -32.70 6.37
N GLU A 152 6.27 -32.60 6.56
CA GLU A 152 5.31 -33.68 6.32
C GLU A 152 4.43 -33.37 5.12
N GLN A 153 4.01 -34.41 4.40
CA GLN A 153 3.14 -34.24 3.25
C GLN A 153 1.75 -33.79 3.71
N ARG A 154 1.20 -32.79 3.01
CA ARG A 154 -0.13 -32.23 3.32
C ARG A 154 -1.18 -33.24 2.88
N VAL A 155 -1.90 -33.82 3.83
CA VAL A 155 -2.86 -34.91 3.55
C VAL A 155 -4.13 -34.39 2.88
N ASP A 156 -4.52 -33.14 3.16
CA ASP A 156 -5.80 -32.56 2.76
C ASP A 156 -5.73 -31.61 1.55
N ILE A 157 -4.54 -31.42 0.95
CA ILE A 157 -4.35 -30.56 -0.22
C ILE A 157 -3.91 -31.41 -1.41
N GLN A 158 -4.62 -31.29 -2.53
CA GLN A 158 -4.25 -31.96 -3.77
C GLN A 158 -2.85 -31.52 -4.21
N GLU A 159 -1.94 -32.48 -4.36
CA GLU A 159 -0.63 -32.21 -4.95
C GLU A 159 -0.80 -31.79 -6.41
N PRO A 160 -0.26 -30.63 -6.82
CA PRO A 160 -0.36 -30.18 -8.20
C PRO A 160 0.56 -31.01 -9.10
N ASP A 161 0.23 -31.10 -10.39
CA ASP A 161 1.16 -31.66 -11.38
C ASP A 161 2.35 -30.72 -11.63
N ILE A 162 2.11 -29.40 -11.55
CA ILE A 162 3.09 -28.34 -11.79
C ILE A 162 3.04 -27.32 -10.64
N ASP A 163 4.19 -26.98 -10.07
CA ASP A 163 4.33 -25.89 -9.10
C ASP A 163 5.11 -24.73 -9.71
N HIS A 164 4.53 -23.54 -9.75
CA HIS A 164 5.10 -22.38 -10.41
C HIS A 164 4.97 -21.11 -9.58
N VAL A 165 6.09 -20.43 -9.36
CA VAL A 165 6.14 -19.16 -8.62
C VAL A 165 5.88 -18.00 -9.56
N ILE A 166 4.99 -17.09 -9.15
CA ILE A 166 4.76 -15.82 -9.84
C ILE A 166 4.98 -14.65 -8.89
N VAL A 167 5.79 -13.69 -9.32
CA VAL A 167 6.01 -12.42 -8.63
C VAL A 167 5.40 -11.31 -9.47
N LEU A 168 4.38 -10.66 -8.93
CA LEU A 168 3.75 -9.49 -9.51
C LEU A 168 4.55 -8.25 -9.10
N SER A 169 4.80 -7.34 -10.04
CA SER A 169 5.40 -6.05 -9.72
C SER A 169 4.89 -4.93 -10.62
N ASP A 170 5.12 -3.71 -10.15
CA ASP A 170 4.86 -2.47 -10.88
C ASP A 170 6.18 -1.78 -11.24
N TRP A 171 6.22 -1.13 -12.40
CA TRP A 171 7.43 -0.46 -12.89
C TRP A 171 7.13 0.96 -13.35
N THR A 172 7.96 1.91 -12.94
CA THR A 172 7.99 3.26 -13.51
C THR A 172 9.38 3.65 -13.96
N ASP A 173 9.45 4.34 -15.09
CA ASP A 173 10.67 4.90 -15.65
C ASP A 173 11.19 6.14 -14.90
N GLN A 174 10.40 6.63 -13.93
CA GLN A 174 10.74 7.77 -13.11
C GLN A 174 11.65 7.36 -11.95
N ASN A 175 12.56 8.25 -11.55
CA ASN A 175 13.28 8.05 -10.30
C ASN A 175 12.27 8.03 -9.14
N PRO A 176 12.23 6.98 -8.30
CA PRO A 176 11.26 6.89 -7.21
C PRO A 176 11.31 8.09 -6.24
N ASN A 177 12.49 8.69 -6.01
CA ASN A 177 12.60 9.87 -5.16
C ASN A 177 11.91 11.10 -5.79
N GLU A 178 11.94 11.21 -7.13
CA GLU A 178 11.20 12.24 -7.86
C GLU A 178 9.70 11.98 -7.80
N VAL A 179 9.27 10.72 -7.88
CA VAL A 179 7.85 10.34 -7.68
C VAL A 179 7.39 10.75 -6.28
N LEU A 180 8.15 10.43 -5.23
CA LEU A 180 7.84 10.82 -3.86
C LEU A 180 7.81 12.35 -3.69
N ARG A 181 8.74 13.07 -4.34
CA ARG A 181 8.78 14.54 -4.34
C ARG A 181 7.55 15.14 -5.03
N ASP A 182 7.16 14.60 -6.18
CA ASP A 182 5.96 15.00 -6.91
C ASP A 182 4.69 14.78 -6.06
N LEU A 183 4.59 13.64 -5.37
CA LEU A 183 3.48 13.33 -4.47
C LEU A 183 3.43 14.31 -3.29
N LYS A 184 4.56 14.57 -2.63
CA LYS A 184 4.67 15.52 -1.50
C LYS A 184 4.41 16.98 -1.87
N ARG A 185 4.56 17.33 -3.14
CA ARG A 185 4.19 18.65 -3.69
C ARG A 185 2.68 18.81 -3.86
N GLY A 186 1.92 17.72 -3.91
CA GLY A 186 0.49 17.74 -4.30
C GLY A 186 0.29 17.79 -5.82
N SER A 187 1.27 17.31 -6.60
CA SER A 187 1.22 17.32 -8.06
C SER A 187 0.10 16.46 -8.64
N GLU A 188 -0.73 17.01 -9.52
CA GLU A 188 -1.77 16.27 -10.22
C GLU A 188 -1.23 15.39 -11.35
N TYR A 189 0.07 15.47 -11.63
CA TYR A 189 0.68 14.79 -12.77
C TYR A 189 0.45 13.27 -12.75
N GLN A 190 0.52 12.64 -11.56
CA GLN A 190 0.29 11.20 -11.44
C GLN A 190 -1.17 10.84 -11.79
N SER A 191 -2.16 11.54 -11.24
CA SER A 191 -3.59 11.38 -11.56
C SER A 191 -3.92 11.70 -13.02
N TYR A 192 -3.23 12.67 -13.61
CA TYR A 192 -3.32 12.94 -15.05
C TYR A 192 -2.81 11.76 -15.89
N ARG A 193 -1.61 11.23 -15.57
CA ARG A 193 -0.98 10.15 -16.34
C ARG A 193 -1.81 8.87 -16.38
N LYS A 194 -2.39 8.47 -15.25
CA LYS A 194 -3.25 7.26 -15.16
C LYS A 194 -4.71 7.52 -15.56
N GLY A 195 -5.07 8.78 -15.85
CA GLY A 195 -6.42 9.16 -16.25
C GLY A 195 -7.45 9.09 -15.13
N SER A 196 -7.01 9.15 -13.87
CA SER A 196 -7.87 9.15 -12.68
C SER A 196 -8.28 10.55 -12.21
N MET A 197 -7.67 11.60 -12.78
CA MET A 197 -7.94 12.97 -12.37
C MET A 197 -9.43 13.33 -12.53
N GLN A 198 -10.02 13.84 -11.45
CA GLN A 198 -11.41 14.27 -11.46
C GLN A 198 -11.52 15.71 -11.96
N THR A 199 -12.39 15.92 -12.94
CA THR A 199 -12.57 17.22 -13.62
C THR A 199 -14.01 17.66 -13.55
N LEU A 200 -14.28 18.96 -13.63
CA LEU A 200 -15.64 19.50 -13.66
C LEU A 200 -16.45 18.93 -14.83
N LEU A 201 -15.83 18.81 -16.02
CA LEU A 201 -16.47 18.18 -17.17
C LEU A 201 -16.78 16.70 -16.92
N GLY A 202 -15.88 15.99 -16.24
CA GLY A 202 -16.10 14.61 -15.81
C GLY A 202 -17.23 14.47 -14.80
N VAL A 203 -17.33 15.40 -13.84
CA VAL A 203 -18.44 15.48 -12.86
C VAL A 203 -19.77 15.65 -13.58
N ILE A 204 -19.85 16.57 -14.55
CA ILE A 204 -21.07 16.80 -15.35
C ILE A 204 -21.41 15.56 -16.18
N LYS A 205 -20.43 15.00 -16.91
CA LYS A 205 -20.62 13.81 -17.77
C LYS A 205 -21.11 12.61 -16.98
N ASN A 206 -20.61 12.42 -15.76
CA ASN A 206 -21.02 11.33 -14.88
C ASN A 206 -22.29 11.63 -14.07
N LYS A 207 -22.89 12.83 -14.20
CA LYS A 207 -24.03 13.29 -13.37
C LYS A 207 -23.71 13.21 -11.87
N ALA A 208 -22.52 13.65 -11.47
CA ALA A 208 -21.96 13.51 -10.12
C ALA A 208 -21.87 14.84 -9.34
N ILE A 209 -22.65 15.85 -9.73
CA ILE A 209 -22.55 17.22 -9.21
C ILE A 209 -22.82 17.27 -7.70
N ILE A 210 -23.83 16.53 -7.24
CA ILE A 210 -24.24 16.49 -5.83
C ILE A 210 -23.17 15.80 -5.00
N GLU A 211 -22.63 14.68 -5.48
CA GLU A 211 -21.57 13.91 -4.85
C GLU A 211 -20.30 14.76 -4.71
N ASN A 212 -19.90 15.45 -5.78
CA ASN A 212 -18.77 16.37 -5.78
C ASN A 212 -18.98 17.54 -4.79
N LEU A 213 -20.18 18.11 -4.74
CA LEU A 213 -20.51 19.18 -3.79
C LEU A 213 -20.45 18.68 -2.35
N LYS A 214 -21.08 17.54 -2.04
CA LYS A 214 -21.06 16.93 -0.70
C LYS A 214 -19.62 16.64 -0.25
N ARG A 215 -18.79 16.09 -1.14
CA ARG A 215 -17.39 15.79 -0.87
C ARG A 215 -16.59 17.07 -0.60
N SER A 216 -16.69 18.06 -1.48
CA SER A 216 -15.93 19.31 -1.34
C SER A 216 -16.37 20.11 -0.11
N LEU A 217 -17.66 20.11 0.26
CA LEU A 217 -18.15 20.69 1.53
C LEU A 217 -17.53 20.00 2.77
N ARG A 218 -17.22 18.71 2.67
CA ARG A 218 -16.51 17.95 3.72
C ARG A 218 -14.99 18.13 3.69
N ARG A 219 -14.47 19.00 2.81
CA ARG A 219 -13.02 19.25 2.63
C ARG A 219 -12.26 17.96 2.32
N MET A 220 -12.83 17.19 1.40
CA MET A 220 -12.23 15.98 0.87
C MET A 220 -11.77 16.24 -0.56
N PRO A 221 -10.47 16.08 -0.87
CA PRO A 221 -9.97 16.23 -2.23
C PRO A 221 -10.57 15.17 -3.18
N PRO A 222 -10.36 15.32 -4.50
CA PRO A 222 -10.63 14.25 -5.45
C PRO A 222 -10.11 12.89 -5.00
N MET A 223 -10.93 11.85 -5.15
CA MET A 223 -10.51 10.49 -4.79
C MET A 223 -9.61 9.93 -5.88
N ASP A 224 -8.60 9.20 -5.46
CA ASP A 224 -7.76 8.32 -6.27
C ASP A 224 -7.77 6.92 -5.64
N ILE A 225 -7.33 5.90 -6.36
CA ILE A 225 -7.26 4.50 -5.87
C ILE A 225 -5.81 4.00 -5.77
N SER A 226 -4.97 4.50 -6.66
CA SER A 226 -3.52 4.32 -6.64
C SER A 226 -2.90 5.72 -6.51
N ASP A 227 -1.71 5.86 -5.95
CA ASP A 227 -1.01 7.16 -5.91
C ASP A 227 -0.14 7.37 -7.15
N VAL A 228 0.52 6.32 -7.62
CA VAL A 228 1.56 6.40 -8.65
C VAL A 228 1.02 5.95 -10.00
N ALA A 229 1.40 6.66 -11.07
CA ALA A 229 1.17 6.21 -12.43
C ALA A 229 2.35 5.36 -12.91
N TYR A 230 2.17 4.05 -12.91
CA TYR A 230 3.14 3.09 -13.42
C TYR A 230 3.14 3.00 -14.94
N ASP A 231 4.31 2.71 -15.49
CA ASP A 231 4.57 2.60 -16.92
C ASP A 231 4.35 1.16 -17.43
N SER A 232 4.57 0.17 -16.58
CA SER A 232 4.37 -1.25 -16.89
C SER A 232 4.02 -2.05 -15.64
N PHE A 233 3.34 -3.18 -15.83
CA PHE A 233 3.06 -4.19 -14.82
C PHE A 233 3.68 -5.50 -15.28
N LEU A 234 4.24 -6.27 -14.36
CA LEU A 234 5.08 -7.42 -14.69
C LEU A 234 4.66 -8.66 -13.91
N ILE A 235 4.75 -9.83 -14.55
CA ILE A 235 4.75 -11.16 -13.93
C ILE A 235 6.13 -11.76 -14.18
N ASN A 236 6.86 -12.08 -13.11
CA ASN A 236 8.23 -12.61 -13.18
C ASN A 236 9.19 -11.75 -14.03
N GLY A 237 9.00 -10.44 -14.00
CA GLY A 237 9.86 -9.47 -14.70
C GLY A 237 9.46 -9.20 -16.16
N GLU A 238 8.36 -9.78 -16.65
CA GLU A 238 7.87 -9.59 -18.02
C GLU A 238 6.40 -9.13 -18.04
N PRO A 239 5.98 -8.25 -18.97
CA PRO A 239 4.56 -7.87 -19.07
C PRO A 239 3.67 -9.01 -19.55
N MET A 240 4.25 -9.96 -20.30
CA MET A 240 3.58 -11.12 -20.82
C MET A 240 4.54 -12.30 -20.86
N SER A 241 4.12 -13.45 -20.33
CA SER A 241 4.89 -14.69 -20.33
C SER A 241 4.01 -15.91 -20.64
N THR A 242 4.62 -17.08 -20.82
CA THR A 242 3.92 -18.33 -21.11
C THR A 242 4.49 -19.46 -20.28
N LEU A 243 3.62 -20.22 -19.64
CA LEU A 243 3.91 -21.47 -18.95
C LEU A 243 3.29 -22.62 -19.75
N LYS A 244 4.14 -23.43 -20.37
CA LYS A 244 3.71 -24.61 -21.11
C LYS A 244 3.33 -25.72 -20.12
N VAL A 245 2.10 -26.19 -20.24
CA VAL A 245 1.54 -27.24 -19.38
C VAL A 245 0.73 -28.19 -20.26
N GLU A 246 0.87 -29.49 -20.02
CA GLU A 246 0.06 -30.50 -20.72
C GLU A 246 -1.43 -30.30 -20.37
N PRO A 247 -2.35 -30.50 -21.33
CA PRO A 247 -3.77 -30.36 -21.05
C PRO A 247 -4.28 -31.30 -19.95
N GLY A 248 -5.30 -30.87 -19.20
CA GLY A 248 -5.91 -31.64 -18.11
C GLY A 248 -5.08 -31.68 -16.82
N LYS A 249 -3.93 -31.02 -16.77
CA LYS A 249 -3.05 -30.93 -15.59
C LYS A 249 -3.49 -29.86 -14.61
N THR A 250 -3.15 -30.07 -13.34
CA THR A 250 -3.35 -29.06 -12.29
C THR A 250 -2.06 -28.26 -12.06
N VAL A 251 -2.16 -26.94 -12.04
CA VAL A 251 -1.05 -26.03 -11.76
C VAL A 251 -1.28 -25.35 -10.41
N ARG A 252 -0.32 -25.44 -9.50
CA ARG A 252 -0.22 -24.53 -8.36
C ARG A 252 0.54 -23.28 -8.77
N LEU A 253 -0.10 -22.12 -8.68
CA LEU A 253 0.58 -20.84 -8.75
C LEU A 253 0.84 -20.32 -7.35
N ARG A 254 2.11 -20.06 -7.02
CA ARG A 254 2.55 -19.41 -5.79
C ARG A 254 2.70 -17.92 -6.06
N ILE A 255 1.70 -17.15 -5.67
CA ILE A 255 1.52 -15.76 -6.08
C ILE A 255 2.07 -14.85 -4.99
N ILE A 256 2.97 -13.95 -5.37
CA ILE A 256 3.54 -12.92 -4.50
C ILE A 256 3.25 -11.56 -5.13
N ASN A 257 2.60 -10.66 -4.40
CA ASN A 257 2.51 -9.26 -4.83
C ASN A 257 3.68 -8.44 -4.26
N ALA A 258 4.72 -8.26 -5.07
CA ALA A 258 5.89 -7.43 -4.76
C ALA A 258 5.79 -6.02 -5.40
N GLY A 259 4.60 -5.58 -5.80
CA GLY A 259 4.37 -4.23 -6.30
C GLY A 259 4.58 -3.19 -5.20
N SER A 260 5.14 -2.04 -5.52
CA SER A 260 5.42 -1.01 -4.51
C SER A 260 4.18 -0.22 -4.09
N SER A 261 3.16 -0.12 -4.94
CA SER A 261 1.88 0.49 -4.57
C SER A 261 0.66 -0.04 -5.34
N THR A 262 0.81 -1.16 -6.04
CA THR A 262 -0.27 -1.72 -6.87
C THR A 262 -0.96 -2.93 -6.25
N TYR A 263 -2.27 -2.81 -6.07
CA TYR A 263 -3.17 -3.94 -5.88
C TYR A 263 -3.50 -4.57 -7.23
N PHE A 264 -3.62 -5.89 -7.29
CA PHE A 264 -4.00 -6.59 -8.52
C PHE A 264 -5.31 -7.38 -8.35
N TYR A 265 -6.19 -7.27 -9.35
CA TYR A 265 -7.25 -8.26 -9.55
C TYR A 265 -6.70 -9.39 -10.41
N LEU A 266 -6.77 -10.60 -9.90
CA LEU A 266 -6.35 -11.82 -10.56
C LEU A 266 -7.57 -12.53 -11.11
N ASN A 267 -7.52 -12.89 -12.39
CA ASN A 267 -8.56 -13.67 -13.05
C ASN A 267 -7.96 -14.64 -14.06
N TYR A 268 -8.54 -15.84 -14.15
CA TYR A 268 -8.08 -16.90 -15.03
C TYR A 268 -9.13 -17.19 -16.11
N ALA A 269 -8.71 -17.26 -17.36
CA ALA A 269 -9.61 -17.54 -18.48
C ALA A 269 -10.09 -19.00 -18.52
N GLY A 270 -9.35 -19.92 -17.90
CA GLY A 270 -9.63 -21.36 -17.94
C GLY A 270 -10.64 -21.84 -16.88
N GLY A 271 -11.12 -20.96 -16.00
CA GLY A 271 -12.09 -21.33 -14.97
C GLY A 271 -11.92 -20.54 -13.67
N ASP A 272 -12.46 -21.11 -12.60
CA ASP A 272 -12.37 -20.51 -11.26
C ASP A 272 -10.96 -20.72 -10.68
N ILE A 273 -10.53 -19.80 -9.82
CA ILE A 273 -9.26 -19.85 -9.08
C ILE A 273 -9.55 -20.48 -7.72
N GLN A 274 -8.93 -21.63 -7.43
CA GLN A 274 -9.09 -22.26 -6.13
C GLN A 274 -7.97 -21.83 -5.18
N ILE A 275 -8.29 -21.04 -4.16
CA ILE A 275 -7.33 -20.61 -3.14
C ILE A 275 -7.12 -21.75 -2.15
N ILE A 276 -5.86 -22.12 -1.90
CA ILE A 276 -5.48 -23.20 -0.95
C ILE A 276 -4.54 -22.71 0.16
N SER A 277 -3.89 -21.56 -0.01
CA SER A 277 -3.08 -20.92 1.01
C SER A 277 -3.17 -19.40 0.92
N ALA A 278 -3.09 -18.73 2.07
CA ALA A 278 -2.96 -17.28 2.19
C ALA A 278 -1.80 -16.96 3.15
N ASP A 279 -0.88 -16.09 2.74
CA ASP A 279 0.31 -15.67 3.50
C ASP A 279 1.18 -16.85 3.98
N GLY A 280 1.24 -17.92 3.18
CA GLY A 280 2.00 -19.14 3.48
C GLY A 280 1.30 -20.11 4.43
N ILE A 281 0.11 -19.76 4.96
CA ILE A 281 -0.71 -20.63 5.81
C ILE A 281 -1.79 -21.30 4.98
N ASP A 282 -2.00 -22.59 5.17
CA ASP A 282 -3.03 -23.35 4.46
C ASP A 282 -4.43 -22.99 4.96
N VAL A 283 -5.38 -22.96 4.04
CA VAL A 283 -6.79 -22.66 4.29
C VAL A 283 -7.67 -23.75 3.69
N GLU A 284 -8.91 -23.86 4.16
CA GLU A 284 -9.91 -24.67 3.46
C GLU A 284 -10.04 -24.17 2.01
N PRO A 285 -9.96 -25.06 0.99
CA PRO A 285 -10.01 -24.64 -0.40
C PRO A 285 -11.29 -23.86 -0.73
N ILE A 286 -11.13 -22.70 -1.35
CA ILE A 286 -12.26 -21.87 -1.80
C ILE A 286 -12.11 -21.48 -3.27
N ASP A 287 -13.19 -21.67 -4.03
CA ASP A 287 -13.24 -21.23 -5.43
C ASP A 287 -13.69 -19.77 -5.51
N VAL A 288 -12.92 -18.96 -6.24
CA VAL A 288 -13.23 -17.58 -6.55
C VAL A 288 -13.09 -17.33 -8.06
N ASP A 289 -13.98 -16.52 -8.61
CA ASP A 289 -13.88 -16.05 -9.98
C ASP A 289 -12.77 -15.00 -10.13
N ARG A 290 -12.55 -14.21 -9.08
CA ARG A 290 -11.60 -13.10 -9.03
C ARG A 290 -11.04 -12.91 -7.63
N LEU A 291 -9.74 -12.71 -7.57
CA LEU A 291 -9.00 -12.45 -6.34
C LEU A 291 -8.41 -11.05 -6.38
N LEU A 292 -8.76 -10.19 -5.42
CA LEU A 292 -8.00 -8.96 -5.16
C LEU A 292 -6.84 -9.30 -4.20
N ILE A 293 -5.61 -9.17 -4.69
CA ILE A 293 -4.39 -9.36 -3.90
C ILE A 293 -3.80 -7.99 -3.54
N ALA A 294 -3.59 -7.74 -2.25
CA ALA A 294 -2.94 -6.54 -1.75
C ALA A 294 -1.42 -6.63 -1.86
N ILE A 295 -0.74 -5.49 -1.75
CA ILE A 295 0.73 -5.47 -1.72
C ILE A 295 1.20 -6.33 -0.54
N ALA A 296 2.24 -7.15 -0.78
CA ALA A 296 2.88 -8.02 0.20
C ALA A 296 2.04 -9.18 0.75
N GLU A 297 0.88 -9.44 0.17
CA GLU A 297 0.19 -10.71 0.37
C GLU A 297 0.77 -11.79 -0.52
N THR A 298 0.69 -13.04 -0.04
CA THR A 298 0.94 -14.22 -0.85
C THR A 298 -0.30 -15.11 -0.89
N TYR A 299 -0.54 -15.77 -2.02
CA TYR A 299 -1.58 -16.78 -2.15
C TYR A 299 -1.06 -17.95 -2.97
N ASP A 300 -1.30 -19.17 -2.52
CA ASP A 300 -1.16 -20.34 -3.38
C ASP A 300 -2.53 -20.71 -3.92
N VAL A 301 -2.64 -20.87 -5.23
CA VAL A 301 -3.90 -21.20 -5.91
C VAL A 301 -3.71 -22.41 -6.82
N LEU A 302 -4.73 -23.25 -6.91
CA LEU A 302 -4.83 -24.34 -7.89
C LEU A 302 -5.65 -23.90 -9.09
N LEU A 303 -5.13 -24.17 -10.28
CA LEU A 303 -5.78 -23.94 -11.57
C LEU A 303 -5.82 -25.25 -12.35
N ASN A 304 -6.99 -25.58 -12.89
CA ASN A 304 -7.13 -26.68 -13.83
C ASN A 304 -6.87 -26.18 -15.25
N VAL A 305 -5.93 -26.77 -15.96
CA VAL A 305 -5.63 -26.42 -17.35
C VAL A 305 -6.60 -27.15 -18.27
N PRO A 306 -7.40 -26.45 -19.09
CA PRO A 306 -8.36 -27.09 -19.99
C PRO A 306 -7.67 -27.97 -21.06
N GLU A 307 -8.47 -28.84 -21.71
CA GLU A 307 -8.00 -29.86 -22.66
C GLU A 307 -7.35 -29.29 -23.94
N GLU A 308 -7.67 -28.05 -24.31
CA GLU A 308 -7.12 -27.38 -25.50
C GLU A 308 -6.99 -25.86 -25.25
N GLY A 309 -5.88 -25.27 -25.69
CA GLY A 309 -5.65 -23.82 -25.67
C GLY A 309 -4.66 -23.37 -24.58
N ALA A 310 -4.24 -22.11 -24.71
CA ALA A 310 -3.41 -21.42 -23.73
C ALA A 310 -4.24 -20.32 -23.05
N TYR A 311 -4.58 -20.51 -21.79
CA TYR A 311 -5.52 -19.65 -21.07
C TYR A 311 -4.78 -18.58 -20.28
N GLU A 312 -5.23 -17.35 -20.41
CA GLU A 312 -4.63 -16.22 -19.74
C GLU A 312 -4.96 -16.21 -18.25
N PHE A 313 -3.93 -16.23 -17.42
CA PHE A 313 -3.96 -15.75 -16.05
C PHE A 313 -3.53 -14.28 -16.05
N ARG A 314 -4.47 -13.37 -15.76
CA ARG A 314 -4.25 -11.93 -15.85
C ARG A 314 -4.19 -11.29 -14.47
N ALA A 315 -3.20 -10.45 -14.25
CA ALA A 315 -3.08 -9.58 -13.08
C ALA A 315 -3.35 -8.12 -13.49
N THR A 316 -4.57 -7.63 -13.25
CA THR A 316 -5.00 -6.28 -13.63
C THR A 316 -4.85 -5.31 -12.47
N ALA A 317 -4.16 -4.18 -12.68
CA ALA A 317 -4.01 -3.15 -11.65
C ALA A 317 -5.38 -2.65 -11.16
N GLN A 318 -5.52 -2.40 -9.86
CA GLN A 318 -6.80 -2.05 -9.24
C GLN A 318 -7.40 -0.76 -9.80
N ASP A 319 -6.61 0.21 -10.25
CA ASP A 319 -7.11 1.42 -10.91
C ASP A 319 -7.50 1.19 -12.39
N GLY A 320 -7.21 0.00 -12.94
CA GLY A 320 -7.42 -0.37 -14.33
C GLY A 320 -6.45 0.28 -15.31
N SER A 321 -5.32 0.80 -14.83
CA SER A 321 -4.31 1.46 -15.68
C SER A 321 -3.56 0.51 -16.61
N GLY A 322 -3.47 -0.78 -16.26
CA GLY A 322 -2.83 -1.82 -17.07
C GLY A 322 -2.94 -3.20 -16.42
N HIS A 323 -2.27 -4.17 -17.02
CA HIS A 323 -2.20 -5.55 -16.52
C HIS A 323 -0.91 -6.24 -16.98
N ALA A 324 -0.62 -7.38 -16.36
CA ALA A 324 0.35 -8.36 -16.83
C ALA A 324 -0.33 -9.72 -17.06
N SER A 325 0.23 -10.52 -17.97
CA SER A 325 -0.40 -11.77 -18.41
C SER A 325 0.55 -12.97 -18.36
N LEU A 326 0.06 -14.10 -17.86
CA LEU A 326 0.70 -15.41 -17.97
C LEU A 326 -0.24 -16.34 -18.74
N PHE A 327 0.18 -16.81 -19.91
CA PHE A 327 -0.57 -17.81 -20.65
C PHE A 327 -0.20 -19.22 -20.19
N ILE A 328 -1.19 -20.00 -19.77
CA ILE A 328 -0.99 -21.35 -19.22
C ILE A 328 -1.61 -22.38 -20.17
N GLY A 329 -0.81 -23.33 -20.66
CA GLY A 329 -1.22 -24.35 -21.62
C GLY A 329 -0.56 -24.18 -23.00
N GLU A 330 -1.11 -24.86 -24.01
CA GLU A 330 -0.61 -24.86 -25.38
C GLU A 330 -1.75 -24.71 -26.39
N GLY A 331 -1.53 -23.95 -27.47
CA GLY A 331 -2.50 -23.77 -28.55
C GLY A 331 -2.99 -22.32 -28.69
N GLU A 332 -4.26 -22.18 -29.10
CA GLU A 332 -4.89 -20.87 -29.28
C GLU A 332 -5.01 -20.12 -27.94
N GLN A 333 -4.70 -18.82 -27.94
CA GLN A 333 -4.74 -18.01 -26.74
C GLN A 333 -6.17 -17.61 -26.39
N VAL A 334 -6.59 -17.93 -25.17
CA VAL A 334 -7.90 -17.54 -24.62
C VAL A 334 -7.68 -16.44 -23.58
N LEU A 335 -8.22 -15.25 -23.88
CA LEU A 335 -8.04 -14.07 -23.04
C LEU A 335 -8.98 -14.08 -21.84
N ALA A 336 -8.48 -13.57 -20.72
CA ALA A 336 -9.25 -13.38 -19.51
C ALA A 336 -10.21 -12.19 -19.67
N GLN A 337 -11.33 -12.23 -18.94
CA GLN A 337 -12.34 -11.16 -19.02
C GLN A 337 -11.79 -9.80 -18.57
N ASP A 338 -12.17 -8.75 -19.29
CA ASP A 338 -11.83 -7.37 -18.92
C ASP A 338 -12.52 -6.91 -17.64
N ILE A 339 -11.78 -6.15 -16.84
CA ILE A 339 -12.29 -5.53 -15.61
C ILE A 339 -12.60 -4.06 -15.91
N PRO A 340 -13.87 -3.62 -15.86
CA PRO A 340 -14.24 -2.23 -16.12
C PRO A 340 -13.51 -1.28 -15.17
N LYS A 341 -13.00 -0.14 -15.68
CA LYS A 341 -12.36 0.89 -14.84
C LYS A 341 -13.29 1.37 -13.72
N PRO A 342 -12.76 1.71 -12.53
CA PRO A 342 -13.58 2.16 -11.43
C PRO A 342 -14.15 3.55 -11.70
N ASN A 343 -15.40 3.81 -11.29
CA ASN A 343 -16.01 5.13 -11.43
C ASN A 343 -15.65 6.03 -10.25
N LEU A 344 -14.60 6.82 -10.40
CA LEU A 344 -14.09 7.74 -9.37
C LEU A 344 -15.03 8.92 -9.05
N TYR A 345 -16.05 9.18 -9.87
CA TYR A 345 -16.97 10.30 -9.68
C TYR A 345 -18.16 9.95 -8.79
N LYS A 346 -18.53 8.67 -8.72
CA LYS A 346 -19.81 8.21 -8.16
C LYS A 346 -19.71 7.06 -7.18
N MET A 347 -18.51 6.69 -6.69
CA MET A 347 -18.41 5.58 -5.74
C MET A 347 -19.37 5.82 -4.57
N ASP A 348 -20.36 4.94 -4.48
CA ASP A 348 -21.28 4.89 -3.37
C ASP A 348 -20.60 4.05 -2.28
N HIS A 349 -20.24 4.71 -1.18
CA HIS A 349 -19.61 4.05 -0.04
C HIS A 349 -20.57 3.09 0.71
N SER A 350 -21.82 2.98 0.27
CA SER A 350 -22.83 2.08 0.85
C SER A 350 -22.48 0.59 0.71
N HIS A 351 -21.60 0.21 -0.22
CA HIS A 351 -21.14 -1.17 -0.40
C HIS A 351 -19.85 -1.54 0.36
N HIS A 352 -19.23 -0.59 1.08
CA HIS A 352 -17.98 -0.82 1.83
C HIS A 352 -18.17 -0.96 3.34
N MET A 353 -19.41 -0.90 3.82
CA MET A 353 -19.73 -1.18 5.22
C MET A 353 -19.91 -2.68 5.40
N ASN A 354 -18.86 -3.39 5.85
CA ASN A 354 -19.09 -4.62 6.58
C ASN A 354 -20.02 -4.27 7.77
N LYS A 355 -21.13 -5.00 7.90
CA LYS A 355 -21.91 -4.97 9.14
C LYS A 355 -21.06 -5.63 10.22
N ASP A 356 -20.37 -4.83 11.04
CA ASP A 356 -19.78 -5.36 12.27
C ASP A 356 -20.88 -5.94 13.17
N PRO A 357 -20.70 -7.14 13.74
CA PRO A 357 -21.48 -7.58 14.88
C PRO A 357 -20.93 -6.91 16.14
N GLY A 358 -21.66 -5.91 16.68
CA GLY A 358 -21.59 -5.62 18.12
C GLY A 358 -21.01 -4.29 18.59
N MET A 359 -21.06 -3.20 17.81
CA MET A 359 -20.80 -1.85 18.35
C MET A 359 -22.09 -1.01 18.37
N GLU A 360 -22.85 -1.11 19.46
CA GLU A 360 -23.80 -0.06 19.83
C GLU A 360 -23.00 1.20 20.19
N MET A 361 -23.04 2.18 19.29
CA MET A 361 -22.56 3.53 19.60
C MET A 361 -23.52 4.17 20.59
N ASP A 362 -23.06 4.27 21.85
CA ASP A 362 -23.69 5.02 22.93
C ASP A 362 -23.97 6.46 22.47
N ARG A 363 -25.24 6.76 22.22
CA ARG A 363 -25.71 8.11 21.88
C ARG A 363 -26.08 8.81 23.17
N SER A 364 -25.18 9.66 23.61
CA SER A 364 -25.42 10.70 24.62
C SER A 364 -26.70 11.49 24.34
N ASP A 365 -27.44 11.65 25.41
CA ASP A 365 -28.77 12.22 25.61
C ASP A 365 -28.94 13.66 25.09
N SER A 366 -29.98 13.91 24.29
CA SER A 366 -30.73 15.19 24.31
C SER A 366 -32.01 15.13 23.47
N ASP A 367 -33.09 15.51 24.15
CA ASP A 367 -34.37 16.05 23.65
C ASP A 367 -35.40 15.15 22.95
N ARG A 368 -36.35 14.73 23.79
CA ARG A 368 -37.78 14.49 23.53
C ARG A 368 -38.33 15.35 22.38
N LYS A 369 -38.96 14.70 21.38
CA LYS A 369 -40.41 14.88 21.09
C LYS A 369 -41.00 13.61 20.43
N THR A 370 -42.04 13.11 21.08
CA THR A 370 -42.94 12.05 20.65
C THR A 370 -43.74 12.47 19.41
N HIS A 371 -43.76 11.64 18.36
CA HIS A 371 -44.96 11.48 17.53
C HIS A 371 -45.08 10.03 17.05
N ASP A 372 -46.21 9.47 17.44
CA ASP A 372 -46.74 8.13 17.20
C ASP A 372 -47.31 8.06 15.77
N MET A 373 -46.96 7.03 14.98
CA MET A 373 -47.79 6.56 13.87
C MET A 373 -47.49 5.09 13.56
N LYS A 374 -48.51 4.27 13.82
CA LYS A 374 -48.62 2.84 13.53
C LYS A 374 -48.61 2.54 12.03
N GLY A 375 -47.90 1.46 11.69
CA GLY A 375 -48.37 0.35 10.86
C GLY A 375 -48.48 0.57 9.36
N MET A 376 -47.78 -0.26 8.58
CA MET A 376 -48.39 -1.12 7.54
C MET A 376 -47.48 -2.31 7.23
N THR A 377 -48.04 -3.50 7.40
CA THR A 377 -47.57 -4.79 6.89
C THR A 377 -48.12 -5.04 5.48
N HIS A 378 -47.60 -6.10 4.85
CA HIS A 378 -47.95 -6.72 3.55
C HIS A 378 -47.08 -6.26 2.36
N GLY A 379 -46.62 -7.14 1.47
CA GLY A 379 -46.95 -8.55 1.33
C GLY A 379 -46.09 -9.21 0.25
N ASN A 380 -45.91 -10.51 0.46
CA ASN A 380 -45.37 -11.50 -0.46
C ASN A 380 -46.26 -11.57 -1.72
N MET A 381 -45.68 -11.47 -2.91
CA MET A 381 -46.29 -11.92 -4.16
C MET A 381 -45.23 -12.59 -5.01
N GLY A 382 -45.34 -13.91 -5.13
CA GLY A 382 -44.73 -14.66 -6.21
C GLY A 382 -45.49 -14.40 -7.52
N ASN A 383 -44.77 -14.51 -8.63
CA ASN A 383 -45.40 -14.79 -9.90
C ASN A 383 -44.47 -15.67 -10.73
N ASP A 384 -45.01 -16.81 -11.15
CA ASP A 384 -44.36 -17.85 -11.93
C ASP A 384 -44.11 -17.44 -13.38
N SER A 385 -43.08 -18.10 -13.94
CA SER A 385 -42.90 -18.48 -15.35
C SER A 385 -42.58 -17.41 -16.40
N MET A 386 -41.31 -17.40 -16.82
CA MET A 386 -40.94 -17.75 -18.20
C MET A 386 -39.53 -18.35 -18.20
N GLU A 387 -39.48 -19.68 -18.24
CA GLU A 387 -38.31 -20.43 -18.70
C GLU A 387 -38.16 -20.19 -20.20
N MET A 388 -37.07 -19.53 -20.60
CA MET A 388 -36.51 -19.69 -21.94
C MET A 388 -35.09 -20.19 -21.79
N SER A 389 -34.84 -21.39 -22.31
CA SER A 389 -33.52 -21.98 -22.44
C SER A 389 -32.64 -21.10 -23.33
N MET A 390 -31.57 -20.54 -22.77
CA MET A 390 -30.37 -20.20 -23.53
C MET A 390 -29.20 -21.00 -22.98
N SER A 391 -28.84 -22.01 -23.77
CA SER A 391 -27.54 -22.66 -23.80
C SER A 391 -26.42 -21.63 -23.75
N GLU A 392 -25.46 -21.84 -22.83
CA GLU A 392 -24.08 -21.30 -22.82
C GLU A 392 -23.88 -19.87 -23.31
N THR A 393 -24.10 -18.86 -22.46
CA THR A 393 -23.51 -17.52 -22.68
C THR A 393 -23.39 -16.73 -21.37
N MET A 394 -22.15 -16.36 -21.01
CA MET A 394 -21.73 -15.43 -19.94
C MET A 394 -22.24 -15.71 -18.51
N LYS A 395 -21.36 -16.29 -17.65
CA LYS A 395 -21.46 -16.10 -16.20
C LYS A 395 -21.51 -14.59 -15.93
N MET A 396 -22.64 -14.09 -15.44
CA MET A 396 -22.75 -12.73 -14.92
C MET A 396 -21.85 -12.63 -13.69
N VAL A 397 -20.78 -11.85 -13.77
CA VAL A 397 -19.90 -11.58 -12.62
C VAL A 397 -20.70 -10.73 -11.62
N GLU A 398 -21.04 -11.30 -10.46
CA GLU A 398 -21.88 -10.64 -9.43
C GLU A 398 -21.24 -9.34 -8.90
N ASN A 399 -19.91 -9.26 -8.88
CA ASN A 399 -19.16 -8.03 -8.59
C ASN A 399 -17.81 -8.01 -9.33
N PRO A 400 -17.59 -7.12 -10.31
CA PRO A 400 -16.32 -7.08 -11.05
C PRO A 400 -15.14 -6.57 -10.20
N ARG A 401 -15.36 -6.06 -9.00
CA ARG A 401 -14.32 -5.48 -8.15
C ARG A 401 -14.52 -5.97 -6.71
N PRO A 402 -14.31 -7.26 -6.43
CA PRO A 402 -14.49 -7.82 -5.09
C PRO A 402 -13.46 -7.24 -4.12
N LEU A 403 -13.81 -7.19 -2.84
CA LEU A 403 -12.84 -6.98 -1.76
C LEU A 403 -11.93 -8.22 -1.61
N PRO A 404 -10.81 -8.10 -0.87
CA PRO A 404 -10.00 -9.27 -0.56
C PRO A 404 -10.83 -10.38 0.10
N PRO A 405 -10.49 -11.66 -0.10
CA PRO A 405 -11.37 -12.80 0.21
C PRO A 405 -11.45 -13.14 1.70
N TYR A 406 -11.03 -12.25 2.61
CA TYR A 406 -10.84 -12.54 4.03
C TYR A 406 -12.06 -13.16 4.71
N ASN A 407 -13.26 -12.72 4.39
CA ASN A 407 -14.50 -13.28 4.97
C ASN A 407 -14.80 -14.72 4.51
N LYS A 408 -14.22 -15.15 3.38
CA LYS A 408 -14.36 -16.50 2.84
C LYS A 408 -13.24 -17.44 3.31
N LEU A 409 -12.10 -16.89 3.72
CA LEU A 409 -10.96 -17.69 4.19
C LEU A 409 -11.27 -18.31 5.55
N ARG A 410 -10.96 -19.60 5.67
CA ARG A 410 -11.10 -20.39 6.90
C ARG A 410 -9.84 -21.22 7.11
N SER A 411 -9.26 -21.18 8.31
CA SER A 411 -8.09 -21.98 8.65
C SER A 411 -8.47 -23.45 8.79
N LEU A 412 -7.54 -24.36 8.44
CA LEU A 412 -7.71 -25.81 8.62
C LEU A 412 -7.74 -26.22 10.10
N GLU A 413 -7.09 -25.44 10.97
CA GLU A 413 -7.00 -25.69 12.40
C GLU A 413 -7.61 -24.52 13.19
N SER A 414 -7.93 -24.74 14.47
CA SER A 414 -8.35 -23.63 15.34
C SER A 414 -7.17 -22.68 15.54
N THR A 415 -7.43 -21.39 15.35
CA THR A 415 -6.42 -20.33 15.52
C THR A 415 -6.60 -19.59 16.84
N GLU A 416 -7.43 -20.10 17.75
CA GLU A 416 -7.68 -19.47 19.05
C GLU A 416 -6.40 -19.22 19.84
N LEU A 417 -6.29 -17.99 20.35
CA LEU A 417 -5.22 -17.61 21.25
C LEU A 417 -5.49 -18.16 22.67
N PRO A 418 -4.46 -18.38 23.50
CA PRO A 418 -4.64 -18.91 24.85
C PRO A 418 -5.66 -18.08 25.66
N PRO A 419 -6.77 -18.66 26.14
CA PRO A 419 -7.85 -17.92 26.80
C PRO A 419 -7.46 -17.38 28.19
N GLU A 420 -6.41 -17.92 28.81
CA GLU A 420 -5.83 -17.44 30.06
C GLU A 420 -5.06 -16.12 29.91
N ASN A 421 -4.60 -15.79 28.70
CA ASN A 421 -3.91 -14.55 28.43
C ASN A 421 -4.90 -13.38 28.46
N LYS A 422 -4.51 -12.27 29.09
CA LYS A 422 -5.32 -11.06 29.05
C LYS A 422 -5.31 -10.48 27.65
N THR A 423 -6.49 -10.22 27.08
CA THR A 423 -6.61 -9.49 25.82
C THR A 423 -6.48 -8.00 26.03
N ARG A 424 -5.52 -7.38 25.33
CA ARG A 424 -5.33 -5.95 25.25
C ARG A 424 -5.75 -5.43 23.89
N GLU A 425 -6.76 -4.56 23.89
CA GLU A 425 -7.24 -3.91 22.69
C GLU A 425 -6.48 -2.59 22.44
N VAL A 426 -6.07 -2.37 21.19
CA VAL A 426 -5.42 -1.14 20.72
C VAL A 426 -6.12 -0.67 19.45
N VAL A 427 -6.77 0.48 19.53
CA VAL A 427 -7.41 1.12 18.36
C VAL A 427 -6.37 1.94 17.59
N LEU A 428 -6.19 1.63 16.32
CA LEU A 428 -5.23 2.28 15.43
C LEU A 428 -5.98 2.92 14.27
N ASN A 429 -6.04 4.25 14.28
CA ASN A 429 -6.67 5.02 13.22
C ASN A 429 -5.67 5.25 12.09
N LEU A 430 -5.90 4.66 10.92
CA LEU A 430 -5.11 4.95 9.72
C LEU A 430 -5.60 6.28 9.15
N THR A 431 -4.72 7.28 9.16
CA THR A 431 -5.03 8.66 8.78
C THR A 431 -3.99 9.18 7.80
N GLY A 432 -4.30 10.29 7.14
CA GLY A 432 -3.33 10.94 6.26
C GLY A 432 -3.75 12.33 5.83
N ASP A 433 -2.79 13.02 5.22
CA ASP A 433 -2.92 14.27 4.51
C ASP A 433 -2.52 14.00 3.06
N MET A 434 -3.51 14.00 2.17
CA MET A 434 -3.32 13.71 0.74
C MET A 434 -2.67 14.88 -0.01
N GLU A 435 -2.83 16.11 0.48
CA GLU A 435 -2.26 17.31 -0.17
C GLU A 435 -0.75 17.37 0.07
N ARG A 436 -0.32 17.05 1.29
CA ARG A 436 1.10 17.03 1.67
C ARG A 436 1.76 15.66 1.55
N TYR A 437 0.96 14.66 1.19
CA TYR A 437 1.35 13.25 1.09
C TYR A 437 2.10 12.76 2.34
N ILE A 438 1.38 12.82 3.47
CA ILE A 438 1.83 12.36 4.78
C ILE A 438 0.82 11.32 5.28
N TRP A 439 1.29 10.10 5.47
CA TRP A 439 0.47 8.99 5.94
C TRP A 439 0.83 8.64 7.39
N THR A 440 -0.16 8.35 8.22
CA THR A 440 0.01 8.32 9.69
C THR A 440 -0.85 7.23 10.33
N ILE A 441 -0.43 6.82 11.52
CA ILE A 441 -1.25 6.04 12.45
C ILE A 441 -1.59 6.97 13.62
N ASN A 442 -2.84 7.04 14.04
CA ASN A 442 -3.32 7.93 15.12
C ASN A 442 -2.88 9.40 14.95
N GLY A 443 -2.86 9.90 13.70
CA GLY A 443 -2.52 11.29 13.38
C GLY A 443 -1.04 11.68 13.54
N LYS A 444 -0.15 10.69 13.72
CA LYS A 444 1.28 10.89 13.91
C LYS A 444 2.13 9.97 13.03
N THR A 445 3.24 10.48 12.50
CA THR A 445 4.23 9.69 11.77
C THR A 445 5.14 8.91 12.73
N LEU A 446 5.94 7.97 12.20
CA LEU A 446 6.95 7.24 12.98
C LEU A 446 7.94 8.17 13.71
N SER A 447 8.26 9.35 13.13
CA SER A 447 9.18 10.33 13.75
C SER A 447 8.55 11.09 14.93
N GLU A 448 7.22 11.09 15.05
CA GLU A 448 6.48 11.79 16.11
C GLU A 448 6.05 10.87 17.26
N ASP A 449 5.73 9.62 16.95
CA ASP A 449 5.29 8.61 17.91
C ASP A 449 5.60 7.23 17.35
N ASP A 450 6.50 6.53 18.02
CA ASP A 450 7.15 5.39 17.44
C ASP A 450 6.57 4.06 17.90
N LYS A 451 6.11 3.96 19.15
CA LYS A 451 5.89 2.66 19.79
C LYS A 451 4.44 2.35 20.11
N ILE A 452 4.07 1.11 19.80
CA ILE A 452 2.95 0.42 20.42
C ILE A 452 3.57 -0.53 21.45
N LEU A 453 3.54 -0.13 22.73
CA LEU A 453 4.08 -0.95 23.81
C LEU A 453 3.15 -2.13 24.08
N ILE A 454 3.68 -3.35 24.17
CA ILE A 454 2.95 -4.59 24.50
C ILE A 454 3.71 -5.41 25.56
N ARG A 455 3.06 -6.39 26.18
CA ARG A 455 3.66 -7.28 27.20
C ARG A 455 3.72 -8.72 26.70
N LYS A 456 4.84 -9.38 26.97
CA LYS A 456 4.96 -10.81 26.67
C LYS A 456 3.92 -11.62 27.46
N GLY A 457 3.23 -12.54 26.78
CA GLY A 457 2.17 -13.37 27.35
C GLY A 457 0.79 -12.70 27.44
N GLU A 458 0.59 -11.55 26.78
CA GLU A 458 -0.75 -10.98 26.57
C GLU A 458 -1.27 -11.32 25.16
N ASN A 459 -2.59 -11.40 24.99
CA ASN A 459 -3.20 -11.44 23.66
C ASN A 459 -3.38 -9.99 23.22
N VAL A 460 -2.95 -9.62 22.02
CA VAL A 460 -3.04 -8.25 21.52
C VAL A 460 -4.05 -8.20 20.39
N ARG A 461 -5.06 -7.34 20.52
CA ARG A 461 -6.07 -7.08 19.50
C ARG A 461 -5.86 -5.69 18.92
N PHE A 462 -5.53 -5.60 17.63
CA PHE A 462 -5.52 -4.33 16.92
C PHE A 462 -6.82 -4.12 16.17
N VAL A 463 -7.50 -3.02 16.48
CA VAL A 463 -8.67 -2.55 15.72
C VAL A 463 -8.17 -1.47 14.77
N LEU A 464 -7.97 -1.84 13.51
CA LEU A 464 -7.48 -0.96 12.46
C LEU A 464 -8.67 -0.22 11.84
N VAL A 465 -8.74 1.10 12.00
CA VAL A 465 -9.83 1.94 11.49
C VAL A 465 -9.28 2.84 10.40
N ASN A 466 -9.67 2.59 9.15
CA ASN A 466 -9.24 3.40 8.02
C ASN A 466 -10.12 4.64 7.86
N LYS A 467 -9.55 5.82 8.12
CA LYS A 467 -10.23 7.11 7.96
C LYS A 467 -9.94 7.77 6.61
N THR A 468 -9.24 7.08 5.73
CA THR A 468 -8.84 7.59 4.41
C THR A 468 -9.64 6.89 3.31
N MET A 469 -9.50 7.41 2.08
CA MET A 469 -10.15 6.87 0.89
C MET A 469 -9.31 5.82 0.16
N MET A 470 -8.15 5.46 0.72
CA MET A 470 -7.17 4.55 0.11
C MET A 470 -7.13 3.24 0.86
N HIS A 471 -6.86 2.15 0.16
CA HIS A 471 -6.53 0.87 0.78
C HIS A 471 -5.18 0.95 1.51
N HIS A 472 -5.01 0.20 2.59
CA HIS A 472 -3.74 0.09 3.32
C HIS A 472 -3.47 -1.38 3.67
N PRO A 473 -2.48 -2.05 3.05
CA PRO A 473 -2.05 -3.38 3.45
C PRO A 473 -1.15 -3.24 4.67
N MET A 474 -1.65 -3.55 5.85
CA MET A 474 -0.92 -3.45 7.10
C MET A 474 -0.16 -4.75 7.39
N HIS A 475 1.15 -4.65 7.52
CA HIS A 475 2.05 -5.77 7.79
C HIS A 475 2.69 -5.65 9.17
N LEU A 476 2.73 -6.75 9.92
CA LEU A 476 3.44 -6.88 11.20
C LEU A 476 4.59 -7.88 11.06
N HIS A 477 5.81 -7.42 11.33
CA HIS A 477 6.99 -8.29 11.31
C HIS A 477 6.97 -9.27 12.48
N GLY A 478 7.60 -10.44 12.28
CA GLY A 478 7.87 -11.44 13.33
C GLY A 478 6.64 -12.15 13.90
N HIS A 479 5.45 -11.89 13.37
CA HIS A 479 4.20 -12.47 13.87
C HIS A 479 3.30 -12.88 12.71
N PHE A 480 2.59 -13.99 12.91
CA PHE A 480 1.29 -14.18 12.28
C PHE A 480 0.21 -13.66 13.22
N PHE A 481 -0.86 -13.12 12.64
CA PHE A 481 -2.04 -12.69 13.34
C PHE A 481 -3.29 -13.30 12.73
N ARG A 482 -4.29 -13.54 13.56
CA ARG A 482 -5.64 -13.90 13.15
C ARG A 482 -6.27 -12.67 12.52
N VAL A 483 -6.86 -12.81 11.34
CA VAL A 483 -7.76 -11.79 10.78
C VAL A 483 -9.17 -12.18 11.17
N LEU A 484 -9.76 -11.50 12.16
CA LEU A 484 -11.07 -11.87 12.68
C LEU A 484 -12.14 -11.71 11.61
N ASN A 485 -12.93 -12.77 11.43
CA ASN A 485 -14.01 -12.85 10.45
C ASN A 485 -15.13 -13.77 10.97
N ASP A 486 -16.14 -14.03 10.14
CA ASP A 486 -17.30 -14.85 10.50
C ASP A 486 -16.97 -16.36 10.74
N GLN A 487 -15.72 -16.79 10.54
CA GLN A 487 -15.27 -18.17 10.81
C GLN A 487 -14.93 -18.43 12.29
N GLY A 488 -14.95 -17.40 13.14
CA GLY A 488 -14.78 -17.53 14.60
C GLY A 488 -13.44 -18.16 14.98
N GLU A 489 -13.48 -19.29 15.68
CA GLU A 489 -12.28 -20.03 16.12
C GLU A 489 -11.32 -20.37 14.96
N TYR A 490 -11.83 -20.45 13.73
CA TYR A 490 -11.10 -20.80 12.52
C TYR A 490 -10.82 -19.60 11.60
N SER A 491 -10.83 -18.38 12.13
CA SER A 491 -10.35 -17.21 11.38
C SER A 491 -8.92 -17.44 10.85
N PRO A 492 -8.60 -16.98 9.63
CA PRO A 492 -7.31 -17.26 8.99
C PRO A 492 -6.16 -16.56 9.72
N LEU A 493 -4.99 -17.21 9.72
CA LEU A 493 -3.72 -16.57 10.09
C LEU A 493 -3.10 -15.92 8.86
N LYS A 494 -2.63 -14.68 9.03
CA LYS A 494 -1.95 -13.89 8.00
C LYS A 494 -0.83 -13.07 8.63
N HIS A 495 0.02 -12.49 7.80
CA HIS A 495 1.03 -11.51 8.24
C HIS A 495 0.81 -10.13 7.62
N THR A 496 -0.01 -10.04 6.57
CA THR A 496 -0.41 -8.78 5.92
C THR A 496 -1.93 -8.72 5.81
N VAL A 497 -2.57 -7.60 6.11
CA VAL A 497 -4.04 -7.44 5.98
C VAL A 497 -4.39 -6.11 5.32
N ASP A 498 -5.19 -6.15 4.27
CA ASP A 498 -5.78 -4.94 3.69
C ASP A 498 -6.84 -4.34 4.61
N VAL A 499 -6.75 -3.03 4.85
CA VAL A 499 -7.80 -2.25 5.51
C VAL A 499 -8.48 -1.38 4.45
N PRO A 500 -9.73 -1.71 4.05
CA PRO A 500 -10.39 -1.05 2.94
C PRO A 500 -10.72 0.42 3.25
N PRO A 501 -10.90 1.27 2.21
CA PRO A 501 -11.27 2.67 2.36
C PRO A 501 -12.50 2.86 3.25
N LEU A 502 -12.40 3.79 4.21
CA LEU A 502 -13.48 4.10 5.16
C LEU A 502 -14.01 2.89 5.96
N GLY A 503 -13.26 1.78 5.99
CA GLY A 503 -13.63 0.54 6.68
C GLY A 503 -12.70 0.24 7.85
N SER A 504 -12.76 -1.01 8.31
CA SER A 504 -11.95 -1.53 9.41
C SER A 504 -11.51 -2.96 9.15
N ALA A 505 -10.47 -3.37 9.87
CA ALA A 505 -10.06 -4.77 10.02
C ALA A 505 -9.63 -4.98 11.48
N VAL A 506 -9.92 -6.16 12.03
CA VAL A 506 -9.50 -6.52 13.39
C VAL A 506 -8.55 -7.69 13.31
N ILE A 507 -7.36 -7.53 13.91
CA ILE A 507 -6.36 -8.59 13.98
C ILE A 507 -6.02 -8.93 15.43
N GLU A 508 -5.70 -10.20 15.67
CA GLU A 508 -5.28 -10.69 16.98
C GLU A 508 -4.01 -11.53 16.89
N PHE A 509 -3.08 -11.33 17.80
CA PHE A 509 -1.90 -12.17 17.92
C PHE A 509 -1.51 -12.36 19.39
N GLU A 510 -0.87 -13.48 19.68
CA GLU A 510 -0.22 -13.69 20.97
C GLU A 510 1.08 -12.90 21.01
N ALA A 511 1.31 -12.14 22.09
CA ALA A 511 2.59 -11.49 22.33
C ALA A 511 3.62 -12.50 22.86
N ASN A 512 4.08 -13.43 22.02
CA ASN A 512 4.99 -14.51 22.40
C ASN A 512 6.47 -14.28 22.00
N GLU A 513 6.74 -13.23 21.23
CA GLU A 513 8.08 -12.83 20.83
C GLU A 513 8.78 -11.95 21.88
N GLU A 514 9.87 -11.29 21.48
CA GLU A 514 10.61 -10.32 22.25
C GLU A 514 11.15 -9.18 21.36
N LYS A 515 11.71 -8.14 21.98
CA LYS A 515 12.31 -6.97 21.31
C LYS A 515 11.30 -6.08 20.54
N ASP A 516 11.75 -5.42 19.48
CA ASP A 516 11.03 -4.40 18.72
C ASP A 516 10.76 -4.91 17.30
N TRP A 517 9.51 -4.92 16.88
CA TRP A 517 9.07 -5.38 15.56
C TRP A 517 8.42 -4.27 14.76
N PHE A 518 8.67 -4.21 13.47
CA PHE A 518 8.11 -3.17 12.62
C PHE A 518 6.65 -3.47 12.25
N PHE A 519 5.81 -2.44 12.26
CA PHE A 519 4.41 -2.51 11.86
C PHE A 519 4.11 -1.35 10.91
N HIS A 520 3.76 -1.63 9.66
CA HIS A 520 3.62 -0.57 8.66
C HIS A 520 2.64 -0.91 7.55
N CYS A 521 2.21 0.13 6.84
CA CYS A 521 1.54 0.00 5.56
C CYS A 521 2.55 -0.46 4.51
N HIS A 522 2.20 -1.45 3.69
CA HIS A 522 3.05 -2.00 2.65
C HIS A 522 2.91 -1.30 1.29
N VAL A 523 2.09 -0.24 1.21
CA VAL A 523 2.28 0.77 0.16
C VAL A 523 3.59 1.51 0.46
N LEU A 524 4.63 1.27 -0.34
CA LEU A 524 6.01 1.70 -0.09
C LEU A 524 6.11 3.21 0.19
N TYR A 525 5.39 4.01 -0.58
CA TYR A 525 5.35 5.46 -0.42
C TYR A 525 4.59 5.91 0.84
N HIS A 526 3.58 5.15 1.30
CA HIS A 526 2.90 5.42 2.58
C HIS A 526 3.84 5.15 3.76
N MET A 527 4.55 4.02 3.75
CA MET A 527 5.56 3.68 4.75
C MET A 527 6.60 4.81 4.88
N LEU A 528 7.23 5.20 3.77
CA LEU A 528 8.27 6.23 3.76
C LEU A 528 7.75 7.62 4.14
N SER A 529 6.47 7.90 3.92
CA SER A 529 5.87 9.15 4.35
C SER A 529 5.47 9.18 5.84
N GLY A 530 5.46 8.03 6.51
CA GLY A 530 5.29 7.94 7.97
C GLY A 530 4.27 6.93 8.50
N MET A 531 3.58 6.13 7.68
CA MET A 531 2.56 5.18 8.15
C MET A 531 3.20 3.90 8.70
N SER A 532 3.89 4.05 9.83
CA SER A 532 4.62 2.97 10.50
C SER A 532 4.66 3.17 12.01
N ARG A 533 4.81 2.07 12.73
CA ARG A 533 5.03 1.97 14.17
C ARG A 533 6.00 0.83 14.46
N ILE A 534 6.45 0.80 15.70
CA ILE A 534 7.24 -0.27 16.29
C ILE A 534 6.39 -0.91 17.37
N VAL A 535 6.04 -2.18 17.19
CA VAL A 535 5.49 -3.00 18.27
C VAL A 535 6.65 -3.37 19.18
N SER A 536 6.67 -2.80 20.40
CA SER A 536 7.80 -2.89 21.31
C SER A 536 7.39 -3.62 22.58
N TYR A 537 8.06 -4.72 22.86
CA TYR A 537 7.83 -5.50 24.07
C TYR A 537 8.36 -4.74 25.31
N GLU A 538 7.57 -4.67 26.39
CA GLU A 538 8.00 -4.06 27.66
C GLU A 538 9.31 -4.71 28.14
N GLY A 539 10.29 -3.87 28.49
CA GLY A 539 11.62 -4.34 28.89
C GLY A 539 12.55 -4.72 27.72
N SER A 540 12.14 -4.50 26.47
CA SER A 540 12.97 -4.68 25.26
C SER A 540 14.32 -3.98 25.41
N VAL A 541 15.40 -4.76 25.22
CA VAL A 541 16.78 -4.26 25.20
C VAL A 541 17.22 -4.10 23.75
N ILE A 542 17.51 -2.86 23.37
CA ILE A 542 18.06 -2.53 22.04
C ILE A 542 19.53 -2.96 22.01
N ASP A 543 19.90 -3.71 20.98
CA ASP A 543 21.28 -4.14 20.76
C ASP A 543 22.23 -2.92 20.68
N PRO A 544 23.43 -2.95 21.29
CA PRO A 544 24.27 -1.75 21.44
C PRO A 544 24.62 -1.04 20.11
N ASP A 545 24.91 -1.81 19.06
CA ASP A 545 25.23 -1.30 17.73
C ASP A 545 24.02 -0.66 17.03
N ILE A 546 22.82 -1.20 17.26
CA ILE A 546 21.56 -0.61 16.81
C ILE A 546 21.28 0.68 17.58
N LYS A 547 21.49 0.70 18.89
CA LYS A 547 21.24 1.88 19.74
C LYS A 547 21.97 3.11 19.23
N GLU A 548 23.20 2.96 18.72
CA GLU A 548 23.99 4.06 18.16
C GLU A 548 23.41 4.63 16.86
N ILE A 549 22.78 3.79 16.02
CA ILE A 549 22.26 4.19 14.72
C ILE A 549 20.74 4.43 14.71
N ARG A 550 20.02 4.00 15.75
CA ARG A 550 18.56 4.07 15.89
C ARG A 550 17.98 5.46 15.63
N PRO A 551 18.61 6.59 16.04
CA PRO A 551 18.08 7.92 15.74
C PRO A 551 17.85 8.20 14.25
N LYS A 552 18.54 7.49 13.34
CA LYS A 552 18.35 7.63 11.89
C LYS A 552 17.01 7.08 11.40
N LEU A 553 16.40 6.13 12.13
CA LEU A 553 15.08 5.60 11.82
C LEU A 553 13.99 6.67 11.91
N TYR A 554 14.14 7.60 12.87
CA TYR A 554 13.17 8.65 13.17
C TYR A 554 13.44 9.96 12.42
N ARG A 555 14.37 9.95 11.46
CA ARG A 555 14.72 11.15 10.71
C ARG A 555 13.52 11.58 9.87
N ASP A 556 13.08 12.82 10.06
CA ASP A 556 12.07 13.49 9.23
C ASP A 556 12.78 14.25 8.10
N PRO A 557 12.86 13.70 6.86
CA PRO A 557 13.63 14.31 5.80
C PRO A 557 12.99 15.61 5.30
N LEU A 558 13.84 16.57 4.93
CA LEU A 558 13.41 17.77 4.22
C LEU A 558 13.18 17.44 2.75
N TYR A 559 12.10 17.96 2.19
CA TYR A 559 11.82 17.99 0.77
C TYR A 559 11.63 19.43 0.31
N TYR A 560 11.93 19.68 -0.96
CA TYR A 560 11.85 21.01 -1.54
C TYR A 560 11.31 20.94 -2.96
N TRP A 561 10.61 22.01 -3.33
CA TRP A 561 10.04 22.21 -4.66
C TRP A 561 9.81 23.70 -4.88
N ALA A 562 9.65 24.11 -6.13
CA ALA A 562 9.26 25.47 -6.46
C ALA A 562 8.36 25.53 -7.70
N ASP A 563 7.39 26.43 -7.67
CA ASP A 563 6.59 26.77 -8.84
C ASP A 563 6.90 28.23 -9.22
N VAL A 564 7.27 28.46 -10.48
CA VAL A 564 7.68 29.76 -11.02
C VAL A 564 6.82 30.08 -12.23
N THR A 565 6.05 31.17 -12.18
CA THR A 565 5.25 31.66 -13.30
C THR A 565 5.90 32.90 -13.89
N ILE A 566 6.17 32.86 -15.20
CA ILE A 566 6.73 33.99 -15.96
C ILE A 566 5.70 34.38 -17.02
N LEU A 567 5.18 35.60 -16.93
CA LEU A 567 4.14 36.13 -17.79
C LEU A 567 4.61 37.40 -18.50
N SER A 568 3.87 37.84 -19.50
CA SER A 568 4.21 39.06 -20.24
C SER A 568 4.18 40.35 -19.41
N GLN A 569 3.46 40.36 -18.29
CA GLN A 569 3.25 41.53 -17.43
C GLN A 569 3.91 41.41 -16.03
N MET A 570 4.17 40.18 -15.57
CA MET A 570 4.73 39.94 -14.24
C MET A 570 5.42 38.57 -14.13
N THR A 571 6.05 38.34 -12.98
CA THR A 571 6.46 37.02 -12.48
C THR A 571 5.86 36.79 -11.10
N ASP A 572 5.40 35.56 -10.84
CA ASP A 572 4.99 35.12 -9.51
C ASP A 572 5.57 33.73 -9.23
N GLY A 573 5.56 33.33 -7.96
CA GLY A 573 5.84 31.95 -7.63
C GLY A 573 6.04 31.69 -6.16
N ILE A 574 6.37 30.44 -5.87
CA ILE A 574 6.64 29.96 -4.52
C ILE A 574 7.79 28.97 -4.54
N ALA A 575 8.69 29.09 -3.56
CA ALA A 575 9.69 28.09 -3.24
C ALA A 575 9.43 27.55 -1.84
N VAL A 576 9.45 26.23 -1.68
CA VAL A 576 9.10 25.55 -0.43
C VAL A 576 10.20 24.60 -0.01
N ILE A 577 10.54 24.64 1.28
CA ILE A 577 11.31 23.62 1.99
C ILE A 577 10.44 23.12 3.13
N SER A 578 10.20 21.82 3.23
CA SER A 578 9.29 21.30 4.24
C SER A 578 9.63 19.90 4.71
N ASN A 579 9.09 19.54 5.87
CA ASN A 579 9.06 18.18 6.41
C ASN A 579 7.67 17.89 6.99
N THR A 580 7.51 16.90 7.86
CA THR A 580 6.19 16.47 8.36
C THR A 580 5.35 17.63 8.92
N ARG A 581 5.92 18.54 9.72
CA ARG A 581 5.18 19.63 10.38
C ARG A 581 5.63 21.05 10.06
N ASN A 582 6.77 21.22 9.41
CA ASN A 582 7.38 22.53 9.21
C ASN A 582 7.50 22.83 7.72
N ILE A 583 7.23 24.09 7.35
CA ILE A 583 7.34 24.59 5.99
C ILE A 583 8.02 25.95 6.06
N ILE A 584 9.14 26.11 5.39
CA ILE A 584 9.72 27.42 5.07
C ILE A 584 9.33 27.69 3.63
N SER A 585 8.66 28.82 3.39
CA SER A 585 8.27 29.22 2.05
C SER A 585 8.67 30.65 1.75
N ALA A 586 9.10 30.86 0.51
CA ALA A 586 9.29 32.18 -0.09
C ALA A 586 8.26 32.31 -1.22
N ARG A 587 7.30 33.22 -1.09
CA ARG A 587 6.43 33.63 -2.20
C ARG A 587 6.94 34.95 -2.74
N TRP A 588 6.82 35.15 -4.04
CA TRP A 588 7.13 36.44 -4.66
C TRP A 588 6.12 36.76 -5.74
N GLU A 589 5.89 38.05 -5.92
CA GLU A 589 5.17 38.65 -7.04
C GLU A 589 5.96 39.89 -7.48
N ALA A 590 6.15 40.08 -8.78
CA ALA A 590 6.85 41.26 -9.30
C ALA A 590 6.36 41.63 -10.70
N GLY A 591 5.97 42.90 -10.89
CA GLY A 591 5.58 43.48 -12.16
C GLY A 591 6.78 43.94 -13.00
N TRP A 592 6.66 43.91 -14.32
CA TRP A 592 7.75 44.37 -15.22
C TRP A 592 7.73 45.88 -15.50
N GLU A 593 6.54 46.50 -15.52
CA GLU A 593 6.38 47.91 -15.91
C GLU A 593 6.42 48.87 -14.72
N ASP A 594 5.75 48.54 -13.62
CA ASP A 594 5.67 49.39 -12.43
C ASP A 594 6.87 49.22 -11.47
N GLU A 595 7.78 48.28 -11.78
CA GLU A 595 8.92 47.85 -10.95
C GLU A 595 8.53 47.40 -9.52
N GLU A 596 7.24 47.26 -9.21
CA GLU A 596 6.71 46.80 -7.93
C GLU A 596 6.99 45.31 -7.70
N TYR A 597 7.42 44.97 -6.48
CA TYR A 597 7.60 43.59 -6.04
C TYR A 597 7.20 43.42 -4.58
N GLU A 598 6.67 42.22 -4.30
CA GLU A 598 6.35 41.73 -2.97
C GLU A 598 7.00 40.36 -2.77
N ILE A 599 7.62 40.16 -1.60
CA ILE A 599 8.24 38.89 -1.20
C ILE A 599 7.77 38.53 0.20
N GLU A 600 7.06 37.42 0.33
CA GLU A 600 6.68 36.85 1.61
C GLU A 600 7.62 35.71 2.01
N LEU A 601 8.34 35.88 3.11
CA LEU A 601 9.17 34.82 3.71
C LEU A 601 8.49 34.30 4.98
N THR A 602 8.02 33.06 4.97
CA THR A 602 7.22 32.50 6.08
C THR A 602 7.79 31.18 6.60
N TYR A 603 7.82 31.07 7.93
CA TYR A 603 7.89 29.79 8.62
C TYR A 603 6.47 29.39 9.03
N ASN A 604 6.03 28.23 8.57
CA ASN A 604 4.70 27.70 8.79
C ASN A 604 4.80 26.40 9.60
N ARG A 605 3.93 26.26 10.60
CA ARG A 605 3.78 25.07 11.44
C ARG A 605 2.39 24.46 11.22
N TYR A 606 2.40 23.23 10.75
CA TYR A 606 1.18 22.45 10.50
C TYR A 606 0.64 21.89 11.82
N ILE A 607 -0.58 22.27 12.19
CA ILE A 607 -1.21 21.78 13.43
C ILE A 607 -2.00 20.51 13.15
N ASN A 608 -2.82 20.53 12.12
CA ASN A 608 -3.61 19.40 11.65
C ASN A 608 -3.95 19.58 10.16
N ARG A 609 -4.65 18.61 9.58
CA ARG A 609 -5.04 18.55 8.16
C ARG A 609 -5.75 19.79 7.57
N PHE A 610 -6.15 20.76 8.42
CA PHE A 610 -6.88 21.95 7.99
C PHE A 610 -6.26 23.26 8.47
N ILE A 611 -5.42 23.25 9.52
CA ILE A 611 -4.94 24.47 10.18
C ILE A 611 -3.42 24.50 10.14
N THR A 612 -2.90 25.59 9.59
CA THR A 612 -1.48 25.96 9.64
C THR A 612 -1.35 27.32 10.31
N VAL A 613 -0.41 27.46 11.23
CA VAL A 613 -0.03 28.76 11.79
C VAL A 613 1.30 29.19 11.19
N PHE A 614 1.51 30.48 10.96
CA PHE A 614 2.77 30.95 10.40
C PHE A 614 3.19 32.31 10.95
N GLY A 615 4.49 32.56 10.88
CA GLY A 615 5.09 33.85 11.12
C GLY A 615 6.20 34.11 10.12
N GLY A 616 6.45 35.36 9.79
CA GLY A 616 7.36 35.69 8.70
C GLY A 616 7.65 37.17 8.54
N ALA A 617 8.17 37.51 7.38
CA ALA A 617 8.32 38.88 6.92
C ALA A 617 7.65 39.03 5.55
N ASP A 618 6.95 40.14 5.40
CA ASP A 618 6.51 40.69 4.13
C ASP A 618 7.48 41.81 3.72
N ILE A 619 7.99 41.75 2.49
CA ILE A 619 8.98 42.68 1.96
C ILE A 619 8.43 43.24 0.66
N THR A 620 8.10 44.52 0.68
CA THR A 620 7.60 45.24 -0.50
C THR A 620 8.49 46.44 -0.80
N ASN A 621 8.65 46.77 -2.08
CA ASN A 621 9.26 48.03 -2.48
C ASN A 621 8.26 49.19 -2.54
N GLU A 622 6.96 48.91 -2.47
CA GLU A 622 5.95 49.91 -2.20
C GLU A 622 6.26 50.51 -0.81
N GLU A 623 6.58 51.81 -0.77
CA GLU A 623 7.02 52.53 0.43
C GLU A 623 8.31 52.04 1.12
N GLN A 624 9.05 51.09 0.53
CA GLN A 624 10.29 50.47 1.07
C GLN A 624 10.13 49.90 2.49
N LYS A 625 9.08 49.10 2.73
CA LYS A 625 8.78 48.53 4.04
C LYS A 625 9.18 47.06 4.15
N THR A 626 9.55 46.65 5.35
CA THR A 626 9.64 45.24 5.76
C THR A 626 8.79 45.08 7.00
N ARG A 627 7.75 44.26 6.90
CA ARG A 627 6.73 44.10 7.94
C ARG A 627 6.80 42.69 8.50
N GLY A 628 6.74 42.56 9.82
CA GLY A 628 6.63 41.24 10.44
C GLY A 628 5.20 40.75 10.32
N ILE A 629 4.97 39.55 9.79
CA ILE A 629 3.62 39.00 9.60
C ILE A 629 3.39 37.79 10.52
N PHE A 630 2.15 37.65 11.00
CA PHE A 630 1.69 36.47 11.73
C PHE A 630 0.27 36.11 11.33
N GLY A 631 0.03 34.84 11.06
CA GLY A 631 -1.26 34.43 10.52
C GLY A 631 -1.59 32.95 10.65
N ILE A 632 -2.75 32.63 10.09
CA ILE A 632 -3.34 31.29 10.03
C ILE A 632 -3.76 31.01 8.60
N ARG A 633 -3.46 29.80 8.12
CA ARG A 633 -4.06 29.24 6.91
C ARG A 633 -5.08 28.18 7.30
N TYR A 634 -6.26 28.23 6.70
CA TYR A 634 -7.35 27.30 6.96
C TYR A 634 -8.01 26.82 5.66
N LEU A 635 -8.15 25.50 5.49
CA LEU A 635 -8.91 24.95 4.37
C LEU A 635 -10.41 25.01 4.69
N LEU A 636 -11.13 25.89 4.00
CA LEU A 636 -12.57 26.07 4.10
C LEU A 636 -13.34 24.99 3.31
N PRO A 637 -14.64 24.76 3.64
CA PRO A 637 -15.52 23.98 2.78
C PRO A 637 -15.44 24.42 1.31
N LEU A 638 -15.70 23.49 0.39
CA LEU A 638 -15.52 23.64 -1.06
C LEU A 638 -14.06 23.62 -1.52
N LEU A 639 -13.11 23.24 -0.65
CA LEU A 639 -11.67 23.27 -0.92
C LEU A 639 -11.23 24.68 -1.33
N ILE A 640 -11.61 25.66 -0.51
CA ILE A 640 -11.14 27.05 -0.65
C ILE A 640 -10.03 27.21 0.36
N ASP A 641 -8.83 27.51 -0.12
CA ASP A 641 -7.71 27.86 0.74
C ASP A 641 -7.92 29.29 1.25
N SER A 642 -7.82 29.46 2.57
CA SER A 642 -7.96 30.76 3.20
C SER A 642 -6.73 31.09 4.02
N THR A 643 -6.25 32.32 3.88
CA THR A 643 -5.15 32.86 4.67
C THR A 643 -5.62 34.13 5.33
N VAL A 644 -5.35 34.26 6.63
CA VAL A 644 -5.59 35.49 7.39
C VAL A 644 -4.33 35.81 8.15
N TRP A 645 -3.79 37.02 7.97
CA TRP A 645 -2.64 37.48 8.74
C TRP A 645 -2.75 38.95 9.13
N ILE A 646 -2.02 39.30 10.18
CA ILE A 646 -1.81 40.66 10.64
C ILE A 646 -0.32 40.98 10.59
N ASP A 647 0.03 42.20 10.22
CA ASP A 647 1.41 42.67 10.25
C ASP A 647 1.76 43.55 11.46
N THR A 648 2.99 44.04 11.50
CA THR A 648 3.52 44.92 12.55
C THR A 648 2.91 46.33 12.56
N ASP A 649 2.33 46.75 11.45
CA ASP A 649 1.63 48.05 11.32
C ASP A 649 0.14 47.91 11.67
N ALA A 650 -0.28 46.69 12.05
CA ALA A 650 -1.64 46.28 12.41
C ALA A 650 -2.61 46.23 11.22
N ASP A 651 -2.07 46.08 10.01
CA ASP A 651 -2.85 45.84 8.81
C ASP A 651 -3.25 44.37 8.72
N LEU A 652 -4.51 44.16 8.32
CA LEU A 652 -5.14 42.84 8.23
C LEU A 652 -5.29 42.44 6.77
N ARG A 653 -4.70 41.30 6.40
CA ARG A 653 -4.88 40.70 5.08
C ARG A 653 -5.70 39.41 5.17
N ILE A 654 -6.66 39.28 4.26
CA ILE A 654 -7.46 38.07 4.04
C ILE A 654 -7.34 37.66 2.59
N ILE A 655 -6.91 36.42 2.35
CA ILE A 655 -6.75 35.84 1.02
C ILE A 655 -7.63 34.60 0.93
N LEU A 656 -8.40 34.49 -0.15
CA LEU A 656 -9.16 33.29 -0.51
C LEU A 656 -8.74 32.84 -1.89
N ASP A 657 -8.21 31.63 -2.01
CA ASP A 657 -7.78 31.06 -3.29
C ASP A 657 -8.48 29.73 -3.59
N LYS A 658 -8.67 29.49 -4.89
CA LYS A 658 -9.28 28.25 -5.38
C LYS A 658 -8.85 27.93 -6.79
N GLU A 659 -8.48 26.68 -7.00
CA GLU A 659 -8.31 26.09 -8.33
C GLU A 659 -9.43 25.08 -8.66
N ILE A 660 -9.88 25.09 -9.92
CA ILE A 660 -10.86 24.16 -10.46
C ILE A 660 -10.32 23.54 -11.74
N ARG A 661 -10.23 22.21 -11.76
CA ARG A 661 -9.88 21.43 -12.95
C ARG A 661 -11.09 21.35 -13.90
N LEU A 662 -11.01 22.00 -15.06
CA LEU A 662 -12.07 21.98 -16.07
C LEU A 662 -12.01 20.69 -16.90
N THR A 663 -10.82 20.32 -17.36
CA THR A 663 -10.52 19.08 -18.11
C THR A 663 -9.26 18.42 -17.57
N SER A 664 -8.78 17.35 -18.20
CA SER A 664 -7.57 16.65 -17.76
C SER A 664 -6.28 17.49 -17.92
N ARG A 665 -6.33 18.59 -18.69
CA ARG A 665 -5.19 19.49 -18.90
C ARG A 665 -5.51 20.94 -18.60
N LEU A 666 -6.77 21.35 -18.69
CA LEU A 666 -7.18 22.73 -18.49
C LEU A 666 -7.70 22.93 -17.06
N SER A 667 -7.21 23.97 -16.42
CA SER A 667 -7.62 24.44 -15.11
C SER A 667 -7.92 25.92 -15.13
N THR A 668 -8.73 26.36 -14.19
CA THR A 668 -8.97 27.77 -13.89
C THR A 668 -8.74 27.99 -12.41
N PHE A 669 -8.19 29.14 -12.06
CA PHE A 669 -7.90 29.52 -10.69
C PHE A 669 -8.37 30.95 -10.46
N GLY A 670 -8.66 31.26 -9.21
CA GLY A 670 -8.99 32.60 -8.77
C GLY A 670 -8.53 32.82 -7.34
N GLU A 671 -8.10 34.04 -7.07
CA GLU A 671 -7.70 34.52 -5.76
C GLU A 671 -8.35 35.87 -5.51
N LEU A 672 -8.85 36.05 -4.30
CA LEU A 672 -9.44 37.29 -3.81
C LEU A 672 -8.69 37.70 -2.54
N GLN A 673 -8.13 38.89 -2.57
CA GLN A 673 -7.36 39.49 -1.50
C GLN A 673 -8.06 40.75 -1.00
N TYR A 674 -8.19 40.87 0.32
CA TYR A 674 -8.59 42.09 1.00
C TYR A 674 -7.49 42.49 1.97
N ASP A 675 -6.98 43.70 1.77
CA ASP A 675 -5.98 44.36 2.61
C ASP A 675 -6.58 45.67 3.16
N THR A 676 -6.30 45.98 4.43
CA THR A 676 -6.78 47.22 5.05
C THR A 676 -6.12 48.48 4.50
N GLU A 677 -4.94 48.35 3.88
CA GLU A 677 -4.16 49.43 3.26
C GLU A 677 -4.57 49.65 1.78
N SER A 678 -4.40 48.62 0.93
CA SER A 678 -4.59 48.71 -0.54
C SER A 678 -6.02 48.44 -1.04
N LYS A 679 -6.93 47.99 -0.16
CA LYS A 679 -8.31 47.55 -0.44
C LYS A 679 -8.40 46.15 -1.07
N TRP A 680 -9.08 46.03 -2.21
CA TRP A 680 -9.46 44.75 -2.81
C TRP A 680 -8.60 44.48 -4.04
N GLU A 681 -7.90 43.37 -4.00
CA GLU A 681 -7.11 42.84 -5.10
C GLU A 681 -7.66 41.47 -5.50
N TRP A 682 -7.52 41.12 -6.77
CA TRP A 682 -7.94 39.81 -7.24
C TRP A 682 -7.17 39.41 -8.49
N LYS A 683 -6.91 38.11 -8.58
CA LYS A 683 -6.41 37.48 -9.81
C LYS A 683 -7.31 36.34 -10.24
N ALA A 684 -7.46 36.19 -11.55
CA ALA A 684 -8.18 35.08 -12.16
C ALA A 684 -7.49 34.66 -13.45
N GLY A 685 -7.39 33.36 -13.66
CA GLY A 685 -6.66 32.83 -14.80
C GLY A 685 -7.00 31.39 -15.13
N GLY A 686 -6.23 30.86 -16.07
CA GLY A 686 -6.27 29.46 -16.45
C GLY A 686 -4.91 28.94 -16.88
N ALA A 687 -4.70 27.66 -16.62
CA ALA A 687 -3.47 26.96 -16.95
C ALA A 687 -3.75 25.69 -17.77
N ILE A 688 -2.91 25.45 -18.78
CA ILE A 688 -2.90 24.25 -19.62
C ILE A 688 -1.64 23.44 -19.31
N LEU A 689 -1.82 22.23 -18.75
CA LEU A 689 -0.74 21.29 -18.48
C LEU A 689 -0.16 20.73 -19.79
N ILE A 690 1.14 20.97 -20.02
CA ILE A 690 1.87 20.48 -21.20
C ILE A 690 2.59 19.17 -20.88
N ASN A 691 3.33 19.16 -19.77
CA ASN A 691 4.01 18.00 -19.20
C ASN A 691 4.18 18.22 -17.69
N LYS A 692 4.88 17.32 -16.99
CA LYS A 692 5.05 17.42 -15.53
C LYS A 692 5.66 18.73 -15.02
N TRP A 693 6.50 19.37 -15.82
CA TRP A 693 7.24 20.55 -15.40
C TRP A 693 6.64 21.84 -15.95
N LEU A 694 5.88 21.79 -17.04
CA LEU A 694 5.51 22.98 -17.81
C LEU A 694 3.99 23.11 -18.00
N SER A 695 3.50 24.32 -17.77
CA SER A 695 2.15 24.74 -18.19
C SER A 695 2.18 26.06 -18.94
N LEU A 696 1.22 26.24 -19.85
CA LEU A 696 0.89 27.56 -20.40
C LEU A 696 -0.11 28.22 -19.48
N VAL A 697 0.10 29.49 -19.14
CA VAL A 697 -0.75 30.23 -18.20
C VAL A 697 -1.20 31.53 -18.84
N GLY A 698 -2.48 31.86 -18.65
CA GLY A 698 -3.01 33.19 -18.89
C GLY A 698 -3.73 33.68 -17.65
N GLN A 699 -3.46 34.91 -17.22
CA GLN A 699 -4.09 35.49 -16.05
C GLN A 699 -4.36 36.98 -16.22
N TYR A 700 -5.35 37.45 -15.49
CA TYR A 700 -5.59 38.85 -15.21
C TYR A 700 -5.42 39.07 -13.71
N TYR A 701 -4.64 40.07 -13.35
CA TYR A 701 -4.47 40.54 -11.98
C TYR A 701 -4.88 42.02 -11.93
N SER A 702 -5.63 42.44 -10.92
CA SER A 702 -6.06 43.82 -10.74
C SER A 702 -4.92 44.84 -10.79
N GLU A 703 -3.76 44.51 -10.23
CA GLU A 703 -2.59 45.40 -10.20
C GLU A 703 -1.83 45.41 -11.54
N PHE A 704 -1.38 44.24 -12.01
CA PHE A 704 -0.52 44.16 -13.22
C PHE A 704 -1.27 43.96 -14.54
N GLY A 705 -2.60 43.93 -14.53
CA GLY A 705 -3.42 43.71 -15.71
C GLY A 705 -3.37 42.28 -16.28
N GLY A 706 -3.62 42.17 -17.59
CA GLY A 706 -3.77 40.89 -18.29
C GLY A 706 -2.54 40.47 -19.07
N GLY A 707 -2.19 39.18 -18.99
CA GLY A 707 -1.17 38.62 -19.87
C GLY A 707 -0.99 37.12 -19.75
N GLY A 708 0.00 36.60 -20.47
CA GLY A 708 0.18 35.18 -20.67
C GLY A 708 1.66 34.78 -20.76
N GLY A 709 1.92 33.51 -20.47
CA GLY A 709 3.27 32.97 -20.42
C GLY A 709 3.28 31.52 -19.96
N ILE A 710 4.25 31.18 -19.11
CA ILE A 710 4.53 29.81 -18.70
C ILE A 710 4.66 29.67 -17.19
N GLN A 711 4.29 28.51 -16.68
CA GLN A 711 4.61 28.08 -15.33
C GLN A 711 5.55 26.88 -15.37
N ILE A 712 6.61 26.94 -14.59
CA ILE A 712 7.64 25.92 -14.43
C ILE A 712 7.54 25.35 -13.00
N ARG A 713 7.49 24.02 -12.88
CA ARG A 713 7.48 23.28 -11.61
C ARG A 713 8.82 22.58 -11.44
N LEU A 714 9.48 22.77 -10.31
CA LEU A 714 10.87 22.39 -10.04
C LEU A 714 11.02 21.42 -8.87
#